data_AF-A0A1W9QXP7-F1
#
_entry.id   AF-A0A1W9QXP7-F1
#
_cell.length_a   1.000
_cell.length_b   1.000
_cell.length_c   1.000
_cell.angle_alpha   90.00
_cell.angle_beta   90.00
_cell.angle_gamma   90.00
#
_symmetry.space_group_name_H-M   'P 1'
#
loop_
_entity.id
_entity.type
_entity.pdbx_description
1 polymer ?
#
loop_
_entity_poly.entity_id
_entity_poly.type
_entity_poly.pdbx_seq_one_letter_code
_entity_poly.pdbx_strand_id
1 'polypeptide(L)'
;MYIAGEAVNKLAEILHKEYASIELKQPESNINAQKERMKKLLGELLTAYKKVLSFGSARSFEATYNMAYIYEEFADKYSSQELPQNLDINKKFLAQLKINQESAALYDKAVEEYKQVVDNIPKIADKLGVDMFAPDEPPAAEVDTMGTADQDSIGAEVKRVSVADSSKELAIKFQEKAKDKVSELLYTEADLTSKNIEYILSLKSPYSDPFKSMIFKIQVIKQIKPAVDKTVAAHMRNVEEAQALGLTNKYVEESKRQILLQMNVVPQQQEKVVHNALAEYRKAIAGFKDLVEKEFGAVDAQGRDYYVLQNYANQMIDLTNGLSTGVIDEYNSTLDFASENNIKNDLVKNTEDNMLRFVVEITDTMYIYSDDANKLKEFYRVRFDSTENYNYDDASTAYEEFYYSLTDNARAILEKALEIKEEKDIKNLWANKILLRLIKIDPVSFADNVEKDKILITSDDTWKATTEYFEEVWPTIDFDDSSWQNAQVITSAFNQFSGLNVNPSAIWVRGASSESDIMEDSLSMGTDSLGIGLSDSAVFGSDSLGLAEGADTLQNAADTLGVESMMAADSDADTLVFFRKGFELNGTPLDGNFYVTADNDFRIYLNGEYLLDDEYDDYARLDTLDYYTFDIILKQGKNVIGIDVEDKDHSRQGLKFYGYIEVLPADITASAEEKAKVKKIEIDPIILKKVNILNKNRISVK
;
A
#
# COMPACT_ATOMS: atom_id res chain seq x y z
N MET A 1 31.48 6.01 -60.30
CA MET A 1 31.73 5.53 -58.93
C MET A 1 30.59 4.68 -58.38
N TYR A 2 29.32 5.04 -58.61
CA TYR A 2 28.13 4.27 -58.17
C TYR A 2 28.15 2.76 -58.49
N ILE A 3 28.41 2.37 -59.75
CA ILE A 3 28.45 0.95 -60.19
C ILE A 3 29.54 0.14 -59.47
N ALA A 4 30.69 0.77 -59.19
CA ALA A 4 31.79 0.11 -58.47
C ALA A 4 31.43 -0.11 -56.99
N GLY A 5 30.72 0.84 -56.36
CA GLY A 5 30.18 0.69 -55.01
C GLY A 5 29.14 -0.43 -54.90
N GLU A 6 28.18 -0.49 -55.84
CA GLU A 6 27.18 -1.57 -55.94
C GLU A 6 27.83 -2.96 -56.11
N ALA A 7 28.85 -3.07 -56.97
CA ALA A 7 29.56 -4.34 -57.19
C ALA A 7 30.29 -4.83 -55.92
N VAL A 8 30.93 -3.92 -55.18
CA VAL A 8 31.59 -4.25 -53.91
C VAL A 8 30.57 -4.57 -52.81
N ASN A 9 29.42 -3.90 -52.78
CA ASN A 9 28.34 -4.25 -51.85
C ASN A 9 27.81 -5.67 -52.10
N LYS A 10 27.59 -6.07 -53.36
CA LYS A 10 27.21 -7.44 -53.71
C LYS A 10 28.26 -8.48 -53.30
N LEU A 11 29.55 -8.14 -53.40
CA LEU A 11 30.61 -9.01 -52.88
C LEU A 11 30.50 -9.18 -51.36
N ALA A 12 30.24 -8.09 -50.63
CA ALA A 12 30.02 -8.14 -49.19
C ALA A 12 28.79 -9.00 -48.82
N GLU A 13 27.69 -8.90 -49.58
CA GLU A 13 26.49 -9.73 -49.39
C GLU A 13 26.78 -11.23 -49.58
N ILE A 14 27.63 -11.61 -50.54
CA ILE A 14 28.03 -13.01 -50.75
C ILE A 14 28.85 -13.52 -49.56
N LEU A 15 29.85 -12.74 -49.12
CA LEU A 15 30.66 -13.08 -47.95
C LEU A 15 29.79 -13.17 -46.68
N HIS A 16 28.79 -12.30 -46.57
CA HIS A 16 27.90 -12.28 -45.41
C HIS A 16 26.99 -13.50 -45.35
N LYS A 17 26.51 -14.01 -46.50
CA LYS A 17 25.79 -15.30 -46.53
C LYS A 17 26.65 -16.47 -46.05
N GLU A 18 27.93 -16.49 -46.41
CA GLU A 18 28.85 -17.51 -45.91
C GLU A 18 29.05 -17.38 -44.40
N TYR A 19 29.25 -16.15 -43.91
CA TYR A 19 29.36 -15.84 -42.48
C TYR A 19 28.12 -16.30 -41.69
N ALA A 20 26.93 -15.97 -42.20
CA ALA A 20 25.65 -16.31 -41.59
C ALA A 20 25.37 -17.81 -41.57
N SER A 21 25.98 -18.59 -42.46
CA SER A 21 25.80 -20.05 -42.51
C SER A 21 26.59 -20.82 -41.44
N ILE A 22 27.52 -20.17 -40.73
CA ILE A 22 28.37 -20.85 -39.75
C ILE A 22 27.59 -21.19 -38.48
N GLU A 23 27.70 -22.44 -38.01
CA GLU A 23 27.10 -22.92 -36.77
C GLU A 23 28.19 -23.45 -35.81
N LEU A 24 28.09 -23.10 -34.52
CA LEU A 24 29.04 -23.53 -33.49
C LEU A 24 28.56 -24.82 -32.80
N LYS A 25 28.69 -25.94 -33.52
CA LYS A 25 28.26 -27.28 -33.06
C LYS A 25 29.42 -28.16 -32.61
N GLN A 26 29.14 -29.06 -31.67
CA GLN A 26 30.11 -30.02 -31.15
C GLN A 26 30.66 -30.94 -32.27
N PRO A 27 31.89 -31.47 -32.17
CA PRO A 27 32.83 -31.42 -31.02
C PRO A 27 33.58 -30.10 -30.86
N GLU A 28 34.24 -29.89 -29.71
CA GLU A 28 35.01 -28.66 -29.39
C GLU A 28 36.02 -28.24 -30.47
N SER A 29 36.64 -29.20 -31.17
CA SER A 29 37.53 -28.93 -32.31
C SER A 29 36.81 -28.25 -33.48
N ASN A 30 35.57 -28.63 -33.78
CA ASN A 30 34.75 -27.97 -34.80
C ASN A 30 34.34 -26.56 -34.34
N ILE A 31 33.92 -26.41 -33.09
CA ILE A 31 33.59 -25.08 -32.53
C ILE A 31 34.77 -24.12 -32.69
N ASN A 32 35.97 -24.56 -32.31
CA ASN A 32 37.18 -23.73 -32.42
C ASN A 32 37.53 -23.41 -33.89
N ALA A 33 37.43 -24.39 -34.80
CA ALA A 33 37.67 -24.16 -36.23
C ALA A 33 36.67 -23.17 -36.85
N GLN A 34 35.38 -23.29 -36.50
CA GLN A 34 34.34 -22.38 -36.98
C GLN A 34 34.51 -20.97 -36.39
N LYS A 35 34.91 -20.83 -35.12
CA LYS A 35 35.24 -19.52 -34.51
C LYS A 35 36.37 -18.80 -35.27
N GLU A 36 37.43 -19.52 -35.64
CA GLU A 36 38.53 -18.94 -36.43
C GLU A 36 38.08 -18.58 -37.86
N ARG A 37 37.25 -19.41 -38.49
CA ARG A 37 36.65 -19.09 -39.80
C ARG A 37 35.79 -17.82 -39.72
N MET A 38 34.99 -17.68 -38.67
CA MET A 38 34.18 -16.48 -38.44
C MET A 38 35.05 -15.23 -38.27
N LYS A 39 36.11 -15.29 -37.45
CA LYS A 39 37.04 -14.14 -37.29
C LYS A 39 37.68 -13.73 -38.62
N LYS A 40 38.04 -14.69 -39.47
CA LYS A 40 38.60 -14.42 -40.80
C LYS A 40 37.57 -13.72 -41.69
N LEU A 41 36.36 -14.29 -41.82
CA LEU A 41 35.28 -13.71 -42.63
C LEU A 41 34.84 -12.35 -42.13
N LEU A 42 34.82 -12.13 -40.81
CA LEU A 42 34.58 -10.82 -40.20
C LEU A 42 35.59 -9.77 -40.71
N GLY A 43 36.88 -10.09 -40.75
CA GLY A 43 37.92 -9.21 -41.30
C GLY A 43 37.76 -8.89 -42.79
N GLU A 44 37.36 -9.90 -43.58
CA GLU A 44 37.06 -9.74 -45.01
C GLU A 44 35.82 -8.86 -45.24
N LEU A 45 34.74 -9.07 -44.48
CA LEU A 45 33.53 -8.26 -44.50
C LEU A 45 33.80 -6.81 -44.12
N LEU A 46 34.55 -6.56 -43.04
CA LEU A 46 34.93 -5.20 -42.63
C LEU A 46 35.71 -4.48 -43.73
N THR A 47 36.59 -5.19 -44.44
CA THR A 47 37.36 -4.65 -45.55
C THR A 47 36.46 -4.32 -46.75
N ALA A 48 35.52 -5.20 -47.07
CA ALA A 48 34.54 -4.99 -48.14
C ALA A 48 33.65 -3.77 -47.84
N TYR A 49 33.07 -3.67 -46.64
CA TYR A 49 32.24 -2.53 -46.25
C TYR A 49 33.02 -1.21 -46.17
N LYS A 50 34.26 -1.21 -45.65
CA LYS A 50 35.14 -0.02 -45.71
C LYS A 50 35.41 0.46 -47.14
N LYS A 51 35.51 -0.47 -48.08
CA LYS A 51 35.66 -0.15 -49.50
C LYS A 51 34.36 0.41 -50.10
N VAL A 52 33.19 -0.04 -49.65
CA VAL A 52 31.91 0.62 -50.00
C VAL A 52 31.90 2.07 -49.53
N LEU A 53 32.35 2.34 -48.30
CA LEU A 53 32.45 3.69 -47.75
C LEU A 53 33.35 4.62 -48.57
N SER A 54 34.47 4.11 -49.11
CA SER A 54 35.40 4.92 -49.91
C SER A 54 34.81 5.43 -51.23
N PHE A 55 33.70 4.86 -51.70
CA PHE A 55 33.03 5.32 -52.91
C PHE A 55 32.05 6.48 -52.68
N GLY A 56 31.74 6.83 -51.42
CA GLY A 56 30.92 8.00 -51.09
C GLY A 56 29.53 7.98 -51.74
N SER A 57 28.74 6.93 -51.50
CA SER A 57 27.37 6.80 -52.03
C SER A 57 26.36 6.62 -50.90
N ALA A 58 25.05 6.67 -51.19
CA ALA A 58 24.02 6.41 -50.18
C ALA A 58 24.14 5.02 -49.52
N ARG A 59 24.76 4.04 -50.19
CA ARG A 59 25.10 2.72 -49.61
C ARG A 59 26.09 2.80 -48.46
N SER A 60 26.79 3.92 -48.29
CA SER A 60 27.69 4.15 -47.17
C SER A 60 26.95 4.07 -45.83
N PHE A 61 25.69 4.54 -45.73
CA PHE A 61 24.90 4.44 -44.50
C PHE A 61 24.61 2.99 -44.12
N GLU A 62 24.16 2.18 -45.10
CA GLU A 62 23.89 0.76 -44.92
C GLU A 62 25.17 -0.03 -44.62
N ALA A 63 26.27 0.26 -45.32
CA ALA A 63 27.56 -0.38 -45.08
C ALA A 63 28.09 -0.09 -43.66
N THR A 64 27.98 1.15 -43.18
CA THR A 64 28.34 1.51 -41.80
C THR A 64 27.50 0.72 -40.80
N TYR A 65 26.18 0.63 -40.99
CA TYR A 65 25.31 -0.19 -40.15
C TYR A 65 25.70 -1.68 -40.18
N ASN A 66 25.93 -2.24 -41.36
CA ASN A 66 26.27 -3.66 -41.52
C ASN A 66 27.64 -4.02 -40.90
N MET A 67 28.57 -3.07 -40.78
CA MET A 67 29.82 -3.27 -40.04
C MET A 67 29.59 -3.54 -38.55
N ALA A 68 28.57 -2.92 -37.93
CA ALA A 68 28.18 -3.22 -36.55
C ALA A 68 27.37 -4.52 -36.46
N TYR A 69 26.45 -4.74 -37.40
CA TYR A 69 25.60 -5.93 -37.43
C TYR A 69 26.38 -7.26 -37.46
N ILE A 70 27.51 -7.32 -38.18
CA ILE A 70 28.34 -8.53 -38.22
C ILE A 70 29.01 -8.85 -36.88
N TYR A 71 29.20 -7.87 -35.99
CA TYR A 71 29.67 -8.13 -34.62
C TYR A 71 28.56 -8.65 -33.72
N GLU A 72 27.34 -8.13 -33.85
CA GLU A 72 26.14 -8.66 -33.19
C GLU A 72 25.93 -10.13 -33.57
N GLU A 73 25.96 -10.46 -34.86
CA GLU A 73 25.77 -11.83 -35.33
C GLU A 73 26.89 -12.78 -34.84
N PHE A 74 28.10 -12.25 -34.62
CA PHE A 74 29.17 -13.02 -33.97
C PHE A 74 28.81 -13.39 -32.53
N ALA A 75 28.31 -12.41 -31.75
CA ALA A 75 27.92 -12.58 -30.37
C ALA A 75 26.75 -13.57 -30.24
N ASP A 76 25.74 -13.45 -31.10
CA ASP A 76 24.57 -14.35 -31.14
C ASP A 76 24.98 -15.81 -31.38
N LYS A 77 25.86 -16.05 -32.35
CA LYS A 77 26.36 -17.40 -32.67
C LYS A 77 27.23 -17.95 -31.53
N TYR A 78 27.99 -17.09 -30.85
CA TYR A 78 28.79 -17.49 -29.69
C TYR A 78 27.93 -17.89 -28.49
N SER A 79 26.92 -17.08 -28.18
CA SER A 79 25.97 -17.29 -27.09
C SER A 79 25.17 -18.59 -27.26
N SER A 80 24.80 -18.91 -28.50
CA SER A 80 24.03 -20.11 -28.86
C SER A 80 24.87 -21.37 -29.15
N GLN A 81 26.18 -21.36 -28.87
CA GLN A 81 27.03 -22.52 -29.15
C GLN A 81 26.63 -23.76 -28.35
N GLU A 82 26.80 -24.94 -28.95
CA GLU A 82 26.44 -26.20 -28.29
C GLU A 82 27.39 -26.54 -27.13
N LEU A 83 26.80 -26.91 -25.98
CA LEU A 83 27.52 -27.49 -24.86
C LEU A 83 27.74 -29.00 -25.04
N PRO A 84 28.82 -29.58 -24.48
CA PRO A 84 29.00 -31.03 -24.48
C PRO A 84 27.86 -31.73 -23.73
N GLN A 85 27.25 -32.76 -24.34
CA GLN A 85 26.05 -33.42 -23.83
C GLN A 85 26.28 -34.26 -22.55
N ASN A 86 27.52 -34.67 -22.28
CA ASN A 86 27.87 -35.59 -21.18
C ASN A 86 28.48 -34.88 -19.96
N LEU A 87 28.20 -33.60 -19.74
CA LEU A 87 28.67 -32.88 -18.56
C LEU A 87 27.75 -33.11 -17.35
N ASP A 88 28.37 -33.33 -16.19
CA ASP A 88 27.68 -33.20 -14.90
C ASP A 88 27.10 -31.79 -14.73
N ILE A 89 26.04 -31.64 -13.94
CA ILE A 89 25.29 -30.39 -13.75
C ILE A 89 26.22 -29.24 -13.36
N ASN A 90 27.19 -29.46 -12.46
CA ASN A 90 28.14 -28.45 -12.02
C ASN A 90 29.13 -28.04 -13.12
N LYS A 91 29.57 -28.99 -13.95
CA LYS A 91 30.47 -28.70 -15.07
C LYS A 91 29.75 -28.01 -16.22
N LYS A 92 28.49 -28.39 -16.46
CA LYS A 92 27.61 -27.72 -17.41
C LYS A 92 27.37 -26.26 -17.01
N PHE A 93 27.21 -26.00 -15.71
CA PHE A 93 27.12 -24.64 -15.15
C PHE A 93 28.38 -23.82 -15.45
N LEU A 94 29.56 -24.30 -15.07
CA LEU A 94 30.82 -23.56 -15.31
C LEU A 94 31.05 -23.29 -16.81
N ALA A 95 30.67 -24.25 -17.66
CA ALA A 95 30.73 -24.07 -19.10
C ALA A 95 29.75 -22.98 -19.57
N GLN A 96 28.47 -23.04 -19.20
CA GLN A 96 27.48 -22.02 -19.59
C GLN A 96 27.84 -20.63 -19.05
N LEU A 97 28.31 -20.53 -17.80
CA LEU A 97 28.75 -19.28 -17.20
C LEU A 97 29.88 -18.65 -18.03
N LYS A 98 30.87 -19.45 -18.44
CA LYS A 98 31.96 -19.00 -19.30
C LYS A 98 31.44 -18.51 -20.65
N ILE A 99 30.50 -19.23 -21.27
CA ILE A 99 29.88 -18.82 -22.53
C ILE A 99 29.15 -17.49 -22.36
N ASN A 100 28.34 -17.33 -21.30
CA ASN A 100 27.60 -16.10 -21.04
C ASN A 100 28.54 -14.90 -20.82
N GLN A 101 29.62 -15.08 -20.05
CA GLN A 101 30.62 -14.05 -19.80
C GLN A 101 31.37 -13.62 -21.07
N GLU A 102 31.79 -14.58 -21.88
CA GLU A 102 32.47 -14.30 -23.15
C GLU A 102 31.50 -13.68 -24.18
N SER A 103 30.24 -14.12 -24.20
CA SER A 103 29.21 -13.54 -25.07
C SER A 103 28.88 -12.10 -24.68
N ALA A 104 28.79 -11.79 -23.38
CA ALA A 104 28.58 -10.42 -22.91
C ALA A 104 29.68 -9.47 -23.42
N ALA A 105 30.95 -9.89 -23.36
CA ALA A 105 32.07 -9.11 -23.91
C ALA A 105 32.01 -8.94 -25.44
N LEU A 106 31.41 -9.89 -26.18
CA LEU A 106 31.18 -9.76 -27.61
C LEU A 106 30.03 -8.80 -27.92
N TYR A 107 28.95 -8.83 -27.12
CA TYR A 107 27.85 -7.86 -27.22
C TYR A 107 28.32 -6.44 -26.90
N ASP A 108 29.16 -6.27 -25.88
CA ASP A 108 29.82 -4.99 -25.57
C ASP A 108 30.52 -4.40 -26.79
N LYS A 109 31.29 -5.24 -27.49
CA LYS A 109 31.96 -4.82 -28.72
C LYS A 109 30.97 -4.43 -29.81
N ALA A 110 29.89 -5.19 -29.98
CA ALA A 110 28.84 -4.86 -30.95
C ALA A 110 28.14 -3.53 -30.61
N VAL A 111 27.88 -3.25 -29.32
CA VAL A 111 27.31 -1.99 -28.83
C VAL A 111 28.23 -0.81 -29.20
N GLU A 112 29.52 -0.92 -28.95
CA GLU A 112 30.49 0.13 -29.28
C GLU A 112 30.56 0.40 -30.79
N GLU A 113 30.46 -0.64 -31.61
CA GLU A 113 30.41 -0.49 -33.07
C GLU A 113 29.10 0.19 -33.50
N TYR A 114 27.96 -0.13 -32.89
CA TYR A 114 26.69 0.58 -33.15
C TYR A 114 26.72 2.04 -32.69
N LYS A 115 27.37 2.37 -31.56
CA LYS A 115 27.59 3.77 -31.17
C LYS A 115 28.42 4.51 -32.22
N GLN A 116 29.46 3.88 -32.78
CA GLN A 116 30.21 4.46 -33.90
C GLN A 116 29.33 4.67 -35.14
N VAL A 117 28.33 3.81 -35.40
CA VAL A 117 27.36 4.04 -36.48
C VAL A 117 26.56 5.33 -36.23
N VAL A 118 26.05 5.51 -35.01
CA VAL A 118 25.29 6.70 -34.61
C VAL A 118 26.10 7.98 -34.80
N ASP A 119 27.40 7.95 -34.48
CA ASP A 119 28.32 9.08 -34.61
C ASP A 119 28.80 9.35 -36.04
N ASN A 120 28.94 8.29 -36.85
CA ASN A 120 29.54 8.39 -38.18
C ASN A 120 28.51 8.69 -39.27
N ILE A 121 27.26 8.26 -39.13
CA ILE A 121 26.21 8.53 -40.13
C ILE A 121 26.06 10.04 -40.40
N PRO A 122 25.98 10.94 -39.39
CA PRO A 122 25.94 12.39 -39.64
C PRO A 122 27.16 12.89 -40.42
N LYS A 123 28.37 12.44 -40.04
CA LYS A 123 29.62 12.82 -40.74
C LYS A 123 29.65 12.33 -42.19
N ILE A 124 29.03 11.18 -42.47
CA ILE A 124 28.89 10.64 -43.83
C ILE A 124 27.86 11.48 -44.60
N ALA A 125 26.73 11.84 -43.98
CA ALA A 125 25.72 12.68 -44.59
C ALA A 125 26.28 14.06 -44.99
N ASP A 126 27.03 14.70 -44.10
CA ASP A 126 27.71 15.97 -44.37
C ASP A 126 28.64 15.87 -45.59
N LYS A 127 29.45 14.79 -45.67
CA LYS A 127 30.36 14.55 -46.80
C LYS A 127 29.62 14.31 -48.13
N LEU A 128 28.40 13.80 -48.07
CA LEU A 128 27.53 13.60 -49.23
C LEU A 128 26.71 14.86 -49.59
N GLY A 129 26.75 15.89 -48.73
CA GLY A 129 25.94 17.09 -48.84
C GLY A 129 24.46 16.82 -48.58
N VAL A 130 24.16 15.92 -47.63
CA VAL A 130 22.82 15.59 -47.17
C VAL A 130 22.63 16.25 -45.80
N ASP A 131 21.73 17.23 -45.71
CA ASP A 131 21.36 17.84 -44.44
C ASP A 131 20.34 16.96 -43.71
N MET A 132 20.78 16.26 -42.67
CA MET A 132 19.92 15.39 -41.87
C MET A 132 18.96 16.17 -40.94
N PHE A 133 19.24 17.44 -40.67
CA PHE A 133 18.53 18.24 -39.65
C PHE A 133 17.66 19.35 -40.27
N ALA A 134 17.68 19.51 -41.58
CA ALA A 134 16.77 20.40 -42.29
C ALA A 134 15.29 20.02 -41.98
N PRO A 135 14.42 20.99 -41.66
CA PRO A 135 12.99 20.72 -41.51
C PRO A 135 12.44 20.16 -42.83
N ASP A 136 11.51 19.20 -42.74
CA ASP A 136 10.89 18.63 -43.93
C ASP A 136 10.16 19.73 -44.70
N GLU A 137 10.62 20.04 -45.92
CA GLU A 137 9.90 20.96 -46.79
C GLU A 137 8.57 20.30 -47.18
N PRO A 138 7.44 21.02 -47.12
CA PRO A 138 6.17 20.48 -47.61
C PRO A 138 6.35 20.08 -49.08
N PRO A 139 5.74 18.96 -49.52
CA PRO A 139 5.94 18.45 -50.87
C PRO A 139 5.64 19.58 -51.85
N ALA A 140 6.68 20.01 -52.58
CA ALA A 140 6.53 21.00 -53.63
C ALA A 140 5.47 20.46 -54.60
N ALA A 141 4.31 21.12 -54.62
CA ALA A 141 3.27 20.84 -55.58
C ALA A 141 3.93 20.85 -56.97
N GLU A 142 3.74 19.77 -57.72
CA GLU A 142 4.15 19.68 -59.11
C GLU A 142 3.57 20.91 -59.85
N VAL A 143 4.41 21.90 -60.10
CA VAL A 143 4.08 22.96 -61.06
C VAL A 143 4.34 22.35 -62.42
N ASP A 144 3.26 21.83 -62.99
CA ASP A 144 3.20 21.41 -64.38
C ASP A 144 3.64 22.56 -65.28
N THR A 145 4.69 22.30 -66.06
CA THR A 145 5.34 23.26 -66.93
C THR A 145 4.45 23.64 -68.11
N MET A 146 4.32 24.94 -68.39
CA MET A 146 4.32 25.44 -69.78
C MET A 146 4.66 26.94 -69.82
N GLY A 147 5.82 27.30 -70.36
CA GLY A 147 6.14 28.71 -70.61
C GLY A 147 7.60 29.06 -70.90
N THR A 148 8.01 28.79 -72.15
CA THR A 148 9.02 29.52 -72.95
C THR A 148 10.51 29.45 -72.61
N ALA A 149 11.27 29.14 -73.66
CA ALA A 149 12.72 29.15 -73.81
C ALA A 149 13.34 30.53 -73.59
N ASP A 150 14.54 30.61 -72.99
CA ASP A 150 15.83 30.73 -73.71
C ASP A 150 17.01 30.95 -72.73
N GLN A 151 18.21 30.61 -73.21
CA GLN A 151 19.56 30.97 -72.75
C GLN A 151 20.27 30.16 -71.64
N ASP A 152 21.27 29.39 -72.13
CA ASP A 152 22.66 29.32 -71.67
C ASP A 152 22.98 29.65 -70.20
N SER A 153 23.23 28.60 -69.41
CA SER A 153 24.35 28.62 -68.46
C SER A 153 24.92 27.22 -68.23
N ILE A 154 26.18 27.07 -68.63
CA ILE A 154 27.08 25.98 -68.28
C ILE A 154 27.41 26.14 -66.78
N GLY A 155 27.11 25.14 -65.95
CA GLY A 155 27.79 24.99 -64.64
C GLY A 155 26.96 24.91 -63.35
N ALA A 156 25.69 24.49 -63.36
CA ALA A 156 24.98 24.12 -62.13
C ALA A 156 24.77 22.60 -62.05
N GLU A 157 25.41 21.94 -61.09
CA GLU A 157 25.05 20.58 -60.68
C GLU A 157 23.59 20.61 -60.19
N VAL A 158 22.66 20.26 -61.08
CA VAL A 158 21.27 19.96 -60.72
C VAL A 158 21.28 18.62 -59.97
N LYS A 159 21.65 18.64 -58.68
CA LYS A 159 21.32 17.54 -57.76
C LYS A 159 19.79 17.47 -57.70
N ARG A 160 19.21 16.42 -58.27
CA ARG A 160 17.76 16.16 -58.22
C ARG A 160 17.30 16.12 -56.76
N VAL A 161 16.39 17.02 -56.40
CA VAL A 161 15.78 17.15 -55.06
C VAL A 161 15.28 15.80 -54.53
N SER A 162 14.72 14.94 -55.40
CA SER A 162 14.24 13.60 -55.02
C SER A 162 15.31 12.61 -54.54
N VAL A 163 16.58 12.78 -54.95
CA VAL A 163 17.70 11.91 -54.50
C VAL A 163 18.24 12.38 -53.14
N ALA A 164 18.14 13.69 -52.85
CA ALA A 164 18.52 14.26 -51.57
C ALA A 164 17.55 13.81 -50.47
N ASP A 165 16.23 13.83 -50.73
CA ASP A 165 15.21 13.32 -49.81
C ASP A 165 15.39 11.83 -49.51
N SER A 166 15.58 11.00 -50.54
CA SER A 166 15.80 9.55 -50.34
C SER A 166 17.09 9.24 -49.55
N SER A 167 18.14 10.04 -49.71
CA SER A 167 19.40 9.85 -48.98
C SER A 167 19.30 10.31 -47.53
N LYS A 168 18.55 11.39 -47.26
CA LYS A 168 18.22 11.89 -45.92
C LYS A 168 17.43 10.83 -45.15
N GLU A 169 16.35 10.31 -45.74
CA GLU A 169 15.55 9.23 -45.16
C GLU A 169 16.38 7.99 -44.84
N LEU A 170 17.28 7.59 -45.74
CA LEU A 170 18.14 6.42 -45.54
C LEU A 170 19.12 6.64 -44.37
N ALA A 171 19.71 7.84 -44.27
CA ALA A 171 20.62 8.20 -43.19
C ALA A 171 19.90 8.16 -41.83
N ILE A 172 18.75 8.83 -41.73
CA ILE A 172 17.92 8.85 -40.51
C ILE A 172 17.51 7.42 -40.13
N LYS A 173 17.04 6.64 -41.10
CA LYS A 173 16.62 5.24 -40.88
C LYS A 173 17.72 4.39 -40.26
N PHE A 174 18.94 4.42 -40.82
CA PHE A 174 20.04 3.60 -40.29
C PHE A 174 20.61 4.15 -38.98
N GLN A 175 20.56 5.47 -38.76
CA GLN A 175 20.95 6.08 -37.49
C GLN A 175 19.99 5.67 -36.37
N GLU A 176 18.68 5.81 -36.57
CA GLU A 176 17.67 5.42 -35.59
C GLU A 176 17.70 3.91 -35.33
N LYS A 177 17.86 3.09 -36.38
CA LYS A 177 18.03 1.64 -36.22
C LYS A 177 19.27 1.28 -35.42
N ALA A 178 20.37 2.02 -35.57
CA ALA A 178 21.58 1.82 -34.79
C ALA A 178 21.38 2.20 -33.31
N LYS A 179 20.69 3.32 -33.04
CA LYS A 179 20.33 3.73 -31.67
C LYS A 179 19.48 2.65 -30.99
N ASP A 180 18.42 2.16 -31.66
CA ASP A 180 17.58 1.08 -31.11
C ASP A 180 18.39 -0.20 -30.83
N LYS A 181 19.34 -0.53 -31.70
CA LYS A 181 20.25 -1.67 -31.51
C LYS A 181 21.17 -1.54 -30.31
N VAL A 182 21.66 -0.33 -29.99
CA VAL A 182 22.43 -0.10 -28.75
C VAL A 182 21.63 -0.57 -27.54
N SER A 183 20.36 -0.14 -27.44
CA SER A 183 19.53 -0.51 -26.30
C SER A 183 19.12 -1.99 -26.29
N GLU A 184 18.81 -2.57 -27.46
CA GLU A 184 18.50 -3.99 -27.59
C GLU A 184 19.65 -4.90 -27.14
N LEU A 185 20.87 -4.57 -27.54
CA LEU A 185 22.05 -5.38 -27.22
C LEU A 185 22.47 -5.23 -25.76
N LEU A 186 22.42 -4.02 -25.19
CA LEU A 186 22.66 -3.82 -23.76
C LEU A 186 21.63 -4.57 -22.90
N TYR A 187 20.36 -4.60 -23.33
CA TYR A 187 19.35 -5.44 -22.68
C TYR A 187 19.68 -6.93 -22.79
N THR A 188 20.09 -7.40 -23.98
CA THR A 188 20.43 -8.81 -24.24
C THR A 188 21.64 -9.26 -23.41
N GLU A 189 22.65 -8.40 -23.31
CA GLU A 189 23.82 -8.61 -22.45
C GLU A 189 23.40 -8.78 -20.99
N ALA A 190 22.53 -7.89 -20.48
CA ALA A 190 22.03 -7.95 -19.13
C ALA A 190 21.19 -9.23 -18.87
N ASP A 191 20.33 -9.65 -19.81
CA ASP A 191 19.54 -10.89 -19.70
C ASP A 191 20.42 -12.15 -19.57
N LEU A 192 21.57 -12.18 -20.25
CA LEU A 192 22.54 -13.28 -20.10
C LEU A 192 23.13 -13.35 -18.68
N THR A 193 23.29 -12.20 -18.02
CA THR A 193 23.76 -12.16 -16.64
C THR A 193 22.68 -12.63 -15.66
N SER A 194 21.41 -12.30 -15.89
CA SER A 194 20.25 -12.76 -15.10
C SER A 194 20.14 -14.28 -15.04
N LYS A 195 20.37 -14.98 -16.16
CA LYS A 195 20.32 -16.45 -16.22
C LYS A 195 21.25 -17.12 -15.21
N ASN A 196 22.38 -16.49 -14.84
CA ASN A 196 23.29 -17.07 -13.86
C ASN A 196 22.68 -17.13 -12.45
N ILE A 197 21.78 -16.20 -12.10
CA ILE A 197 21.11 -16.13 -10.80
C ILE A 197 20.18 -17.34 -10.63
N GLU A 198 19.37 -17.66 -11.63
CA GLU A 198 18.43 -18.79 -11.60
C GLU A 198 19.13 -20.13 -11.35
N TYR A 199 20.28 -20.35 -12.00
CA TYR A 199 21.06 -21.57 -11.82
C TYR A 199 21.67 -21.66 -10.41
N ILE A 200 22.18 -20.57 -9.83
CA ILE A 200 22.68 -20.59 -8.43
C ILE A 200 21.53 -20.89 -7.46
N LEU A 201 20.34 -20.36 -7.70
CA LEU A 201 19.16 -20.65 -6.90
C LEU A 201 18.70 -22.11 -6.95
N SER A 202 19.01 -22.80 -8.05
CA SER A 202 18.67 -24.23 -8.26
C SER A 202 19.60 -25.20 -7.51
N LEU A 203 20.68 -24.72 -6.89
CA LEU A 203 21.60 -25.56 -6.11
C LEU A 203 20.86 -26.25 -4.96
N LYS A 204 20.98 -27.58 -4.92
CA LYS A 204 20.41 -28.40 -3.86
C LYS A 204 21.32 -28.41 -2.64
N SER A 205 20.72 -28.33 -1.45
CA SER A 205 21.44 -28.51 -0.20
C SER A 205 22.06 -29.91 -0.13
N PRO A 206 23.34 -30.04 0.27
CA PRO A 206 23.96 -31.34 0.52
C PRO A 206 23.56 -31.93 1.88
N TYR A 207 22.86 -31.16 2.73
CA TYR A 207 22.49 -31.56 4.08
C TYR A 207 21.06 -32.07 4.14
N SER A 208 20.86 -33.19 4.85
CA SER A 208 19.54 -33.71 5.21
C SER A 208 18.94 -33.02 6.44
N ASP A 209 19.79 -32.47 7.32
CA ASP A 209 19.37 -31.71 8.50
C ASP A 209 18.70 -30.39 8.10
N PRO A 210 17.45 -30.10 8.53
CA PRO A 210 16.71 -28.91 8.12
C PRO A 210 17.43 -27.60 8.43
N PHE A 211 18.07 -27.51 9.61
CA PHE A 211 18.77 -26.28 10.00
C PHE A 211 20.02 -26.04 9.18
N LYS A 212 20.88 -27.05 9.03
CA LYS A 212 22.05 -26.95 8.13
C LYS A 212 21.64 -26.65 6.70
N SER A 213 20.50 -27.19 6.25
CA SER A 213 19.93 -26.88 4.93
C SER A 213 19.51 -25.41 4.80
N MET A 214 18.87 -24.84 5.82
CA MET A 214 18.54 -23.41 5.88
C MET A 214 19.80 -22.53 5.91
N ILE A 215 20.78 -22.85 6.76
CA ILE A 215 22.06 -22.13 6.81
C ILE A 215 22.78 -22.17 5.45
N PHE A 216 22.81 -23.33 4.80
CA PHE A 216 23.34 -23.46 3.44
C PHE A 216 22.59 -22.55 2.46
N LYS A 217 21.24 -22.53 2.51
CA LYS A 217 20.45 -21.65 1.63
C LYS A 217 20.73 -20.18 1.88
N ILE A 218 20.89 -19.75 3.13
CA ILE A 218 21.29 -18.37 3.49
C ILE A 218 22.67 -18.04 2.92
N GLN A 219 23.63 -18.96 3.01
CA GLN A 219 24.95 -18.77 2.40
C GLN A 219 24.85 -18.65 0.88
N VAL A 220 24.05 -19.49 0.22
CA VAL A 220 23.79 -19.39 -1.23
C VAL A 220 23.18 -18.03 -1.58
N ILE A 221 22.18 -17.56 -0.82
CA ILE A 221 21.57 -16.24 -1.03
C ILE A 221 22.62 -15.12 -0.91
N LYS A 222 23.50 -15.17 0.08
CA LYS A 222 24.60 -14.20 0.22
C LYS A 222 25.56 -14.20 -0.97
N GLN A 223 25.81 -15.36 -1.58
CA GLN A 223 26.64 -15.46 -2.78
C GLN A 223 25.93 -14.98 -4.06
N ILE A 224 24.60 -14.87 -4.04
CA ILE A 224 23.81 -14.39 -5.18
C ILE A 224 23.83 -12.86 -5.27
N LYS A 225 23.90 -12.14 -4.14
CA LYS A 225 23.84 -10.66 -4.12
C LYS A 225 24.81 -9.99 -5.11
N PRO A 226 26.11 -10.37 -5.20
CA PRO A 226 27.00 -9.80 -6.21
C PRO A 226 26.59 -10.06 -7.67
N ALA A 227 25.93 -11.20 -7.95
CA ALA A 227 25.42 -11.51 -9.28
C ALA A 227 24.17 -10.67 -9.60
N VAL A 228 23.31 -10.42 -8.61
CA VAL A 228 22.18 -9.48 -8.71
C VAL A 228 22.70 -8.07 -8.99
N ASP A 229 23.65 -7.58 -8.18
CA ASP A 229 24.22 -6.23 -8.35
C ASP A 229 24.82 -6.03 -9.74
N LYS A 230 25.55 -7.03 -10.24
CA LYS A 230 26.11 -7.00 -11.61
C LYS A 230 25.02 -6.93 -12.68
N THR A 231 23.95 -7.70 -12.51
CA THR A 231 22.83 -7.75 -13.46
C THR A 231 22.04 -6.45 -13.45
N VAL A 232 21.78 -5.89 -12.27
CA VAL A 232 21.15 -4.59 -12.08
C VAL A 232 21.98 -3.49 -12.74
N ALA A 233 23.30 -3.47 -12.52
CA ALA A 233 24.20 -2.51 -13.14
C ALA A 233 24.18 -2.62 -14.68
N ALA A 234 24.11 -3.83 -15.24
CA ALA A 234 24.01 -4.03 -16.69
C ALA A 234 22.69 -3.48 -17.26
N HIS A 235 21.55 -3.73 -16.59
CA HIS A 235 20.28 -3.12 -17.00
C HIS A 235 20.27 -1.60 -16.82
N MET A 236 20.92 -1.08 -15.77
CA MET A 236 21.01 0.36 -15.50
C MET A 236 21.82 1.07 -16.59
N ARG A 237 22.93 0.48 -17.03
CA ARG A 237 23.72 0.96 -18.17
C ARG A 237 22.87 1.13 -19.43
N ASN A 238 21.97 0.17 -19.72
CA ASN A 238 21.04 0.32 -20.86
C ASN A 238 20.17 1.58 -20.72
N VAL A 239 19.61 1.82 -19.53
CA VAL A 239 18.74 2.98 -19.28
C VAL A 239 19.52 4.29 -19.40
N GLU A 240 20.74 4.36 -18.85
CA GLU A 240 21.61 5.54 -18.91
C GLU A 240 22.04 5.87 -20.36
N GLU A 241 22.52 4.85 -21.09
CA GLU A 241 22.93 5.00 -22.50
C GLU A 241 21.74 5.38 -23.39
N ALA A 242 20.58 4.77 -23.17
CA ALA A 242 19.36 5.13 -23.88
C ALA A 242 18.92 6.57 -23.57
N GLN A 243 19.04 7.02 -22.32
CA GLN A 243 18.76 8.41 -21.95
C GLN A 243 19.71 9.38 -22.65
N ALA A 244 21.02 9.07 -22.72
CA ALA A 244 22.00 9.87 -23.44
C ALA A 244 21.69 9.95 -24.95
N LEU A 245 21.12 8.90 -25.52
CA LEU A 245 20.68 8.83 -26.93
C LEU A 245 19.27 9.39 -27.16
N GLY A 246 18.56 9.82 -26.12
CA GLY A 246 17.18 10.32 -26.21
C GLY A 246 16.14 9.24 -26.57
N LEU A 247 16.43 7.98 -26.27
CA LEU A 247 15.61 6.84 -26.65
C LEU A 247 14.52 6.50 -25.62
N THR A 248 13.35 6.18 -26.12
CA THR A 248 12.24 5.60 -25.34
C THR A 248 11.67 4.41 -26.09
N ASN A 249 12.26 3.24 -25.88
CA ASN A 249 11.84 2.00 -26.56
C ASN A 249 11.52 0.88 -25.56
N LYS A 250 11.02 -0.25 -26.07
CA LYS A 250 10.60 -1.40 -25.26
C LYS A 250 11.73 -2.00 -24.41
N TYR A 251 12.98 -1.94 -24.86
CA TYR A 251 14.12 -2.53 -24.16
C TYR A 251 14.52 -1.69 -22.93
N VAL A 252 14.40 -0.37 -23.02
CA VAL A 252 14.60 0.54 -21.88
C VAL A 252 13.57 0.28 -20.79
N GLU A 253 12.30 0.21 -21.17
CA GLU A 253 11.22 -0.02 -20.22
C GLU A 253 11.29 -1.43 -19.60
N GLU A 254 11.67 -2.44 -20.39
CA GLU A 254 11.90 -3.79 -19.86
C GLU A 254 13.14 -3.84 -18.94
N SER A 255 14.25 -3.16 -19.27
CA SER A 255 15.40 -3.02 -18.36
C SER A 255 15.00 -2.43 -17.01
N LYS A 256 14.18 -1.36 -16.99
CA LYS A 256 13.66 -0.76 -15.75
C LYS A 256 12.83 -1.76 -14.93
N ARG A 257 12.07 -2.64 -15.59
CA ARG A 257 11.33 -3.71 -14.90
C ARG A 257 12.27 -4.77 -14.34
N GLN A 258 13.22 -5.23 -15.16
CA GLN A 258 14.18 -6.26 -14.77
C GLN A 258 15.03 -5.83 -13.57
N ILE A 259 15.44 -4.56 -13.49
CA ILE A 259 16.11 -4.02 -12.29
C ILE A 259 15.34 -4.38 -11.01
N LEU A 260 14.05 -4.06 -10.95
CA LEU A 260 13.24 -4.34 -9.76
C LEU A 260 13.01 -5.84 -9.55
N LEU A 261 12.82 -6.62 -10.62
CA LEU A 261 12.69 -8.08 -10.52
C LEU A 261 13.95 -8.72 -9.93
N GLN A 262 15.13 -8.33 -10.43
CA GLN A 262 16.41 -8.91 -9.99
C GLN A 262 16.74 -8.50 -8.56
N MET A 263 16.51 -7.25 -8.17
CA MET A 263 16.69 -6.80 -6.78
C MET A 263 15.77 -7.55 -5.81
N ASN A 264 14.51 -7.80 -6.22
CA ASN A 264 13.54 -8.55 -5.41
C ASN A 264 13.87 -10.05 -5.26
N VAL A 265 14.80 -10.62 -6.02
CA VAL A 265 15.15 -12.05 -5.92
C VAL A 265 15.69 -12.39 -4.54
N VAL A 266 16.55 -11.54 -3.97
CA VAL A 266 17.17 -11.79 -2.65
C VAL A 266 16.12 -11.85 -1.54
N PRO A 267 15.29 -10.82 -1.32
CA PRO A 267 14.28 -10.86 -0.26
C PRO A 267 13.29 -12.00 -0.47
N GLN A 268 12.81 -12.26 -1.69
CA GLN A 268 11.89 -13.38 -1.97
C GLN A 268 12.44 -14.76 -1.59
N GLN A 269 13.77 -14.95 -1.66
CA GLN A 269 14.39 -16.21 -1.28
C GLN A 269 14.62 -16.29 0.23
N GLN A 270 14.86 -15.15 0.88
CA GLN A 270 14.92 -15.05 2.34
C GLN A 270 13.53 -15.28 2.97
N GLU A 271 12.45 -14.75 2.40
CA GLU A 271 11.07 -15.00 2.84
C GLU A 271 10.79 -16.50 2.99
N LYS A 272 11.18 -17.29 1.97
CA LYS A 272 11.03 -18.76 1.98
C LYS A 272 11.77 -19.40 3.14
N VAL A 273 12.96 -18.90 3.49
CA VAL A 273 13.73 -19.40 4.63
C VAL A 273 13.07 -19.03 5.95
N VAL A 274 12.53 -17.81 6.07
CA VAL A 274 11.76 -17.35 7.25
C VAL A 274 10.54 -18.25 7.49
N HIS A 275 9.73 -18.52 6.46
CA HIS A 275 8.59 -19.43 6.59
C HIS A 275 9.00 -20.86 6.98
N ASN A 276 10.12 -21.36 6.42
CA ASN A 276 10.65 -22.67 6.80
C ASN A 276 11.12 -22.70 8.27
N ALA A 277 11.74 -21.63 8.76
CA ALA A 277 12.18 -21.52 10.15
C ALA A 277 10.99 -21.58 11.12
N LEU A 278 9.91 -20.83 10.84
CA LEU A 278 8.66 -20.90 11.61
C LEU A 278 7.97 -22.28 11.54
N ALA A 279 8.07 -22.97 10.40
CA ALA A 279 7.55 -24.34 10.27
C ALA A 279 8.37 -25.35 11.09
N GLU A 280 9.70 -25.23 11.11
CA GLU A 280 10.58 -26.06 11.94
C GLU A 280 10.42 -25.74 13.43
N TYR A 281 10.20 -24.48 13.81
CA TYR A 281 9.82 -24.09 15.18
C TYR A 281 8.58 -24.86 15.62
N ARG A 282 7.51 -24.87 14.82
CA ARG A 282 6.27 -25.57 15.16
C ARG A 282 6.48 -27.08 15.36
N LYS A 283 7.33 -27.70 14.52
CA LYS A 283 7.70 -29.12 14.68
C LYS A 283 8.50 -29.35 15.97
N ALA A 284 9.43 -28.45 16.28
CA ALA A 284 10.24 -28.52 17.49
C ALA A 284 9.38 -28.45 18.76
N ILE A 285 8.42 -27.52 18.80
CA ILE A 285 7.49 -27.36 19.93
C ILE A 285 6.59 -28.59 20.08
N ALA A 286 6.12 -29.18 18.99
CA ALA A 286 5.32 -30.41 19.07
C ALA A 286 6.12 -31.57 19.68
N GLY A 287 7.39 -31.74 19.31
CA GLY A 287 8.28 -32.73 19.92
C GLY A 287 8.65 -32.40 21.36
N PHE A 288 8.89 -31.11 21.66
CA PHE A 288 9.17 -30.63 23.00
C PHE A 288 8.04 -31.00 23.97
N LYS A 289 6.80 -30.70 23.58
CA LYS A 289 5.59 -31.05 24.34
C LYS A 289 5.51 -32.55 24.65
N ASP A 290 5.73 -33.40 23.65
CA ASP A 290 5.68 -34.87 23.80
C ASP A 290 6.78 -35.41 24.74
N LEU A 291 7.96 -34.79 24.76
CA LEU A 291 9.07 -35.22 25.62
C LEU A 291 8.94 -34.73 27.07
N VAL A 292 8.43 -33.51 27.28
CA VAL A 292 8.20 -32.94 28.62
C VAL A 292 7.24 -33.81 29.44
N GLU A 293 6.25 -34.41 28.78
CA GLU A 293 5.25 -35.28 29.43
C GLU A 293 5.77 -36.69 29.74
N LYS A 294 6.99 -37.03 29.33
CA LYS A 294 7.64 -38.33 29.58
C LYS A 294 8.57 -38.27 30.78
N GLU A 295 9.09 -39.44 31.17
CA GLU A 295 10.09 -39.54 32.22
C GLU A 295 11.37 -38.76 31.87
N PHE A 296 12.04 -38.24 32.90
CA PHE A 296 13.29 -37.50 32.75
C PHE A 296 14.34 -38.32 31.97
N GLY A 297 15.00 -37.66 31.00
CA GLY A 297 15.96 -38.31 30.11
C GLY A 297 15.34 -39.01 28.89
N ALA A 298 14.03 -38.89 28.67
CA ALA A 298 13.40 -39.34 27.43
C ALA A 298 13.96 -38.58 26.22
N VAL A 299 14.18 -39.32 25.13
CA VAL A 299 14.68 -38.78 23.86
C VAL A 299 13.75 -39.15 22.71
N ASP A 300 13.77 -38.32 21.66
CA ASP A 300 13.06 -38.60 20.42
C ASP A 300 13.79 -39.65 19.55
N ALA A 301 13.24 -39.96 18.38
CA ALA A 301 13.81 -40.92 17.43
C ALA A 301 15.20 -40.52 16.91
N GLN A 302 15.61 -39.27 17.10
CA GLN A 302 16.91 -38.72 16.72
C GLN A 302 17.86 -38.61 17.93
N GLY A 303 17.46 -39.08 19.11
CA GLY A 303 18.27 -39.03 20.33
C GLY A 303 18.33 -37.65 20.97
N ARG A 304 17.37 -36.76 20.69
CA ARG A 304 17.29 -35.41 21.25
C ARG A 304 16.35 -35.39 22.45
N ASP A 305 16.76 -34.75 23.53
CA ASP A 305 15.92 -34.47 24.70
C ASP A 305 15.13 -33.16 24.53
N TYR A 306 14.31 -32.82 25.54
CA TYR A 306 13.51 -31.60 25.50
C TYR A 306 14.38 -30.32 25.54
N TYR A 307 15.53 -30.31 26.21
CA TYR A 307 16.45 -29.15 26.20
C TYR A 307 17.02 -28.88 24.82
N VAL A 308 17.38 -29.92 24.06
CA VAL A 308 17.84 -29.78 22.68
C VAL A 308 16.74 -29.22 21.79
N LEU A 309 15.48 -29.67 21.96
CA LEU A 309 14.35 -29.15 21.20
C LEU A 309 13.99 -27.70 21.58
N GLN A 310 14.10 -27.32 22.86
CA GLN A 310 13.93 -25.94 23.31
C GLN A 310 14.98 -25.03 22.66
N ASN A 311 16.26 -25.38 22.76
CA ASN A 311 17.34 -24.61 22.15
C ASN A 311 17.17 -24.50 20.62
N TYR A 312 16.70 -25.57 19.98
CA TYR A 312 16.40 -25.56 18.55
C TYR A 312 15.24 -24.61 18.21
N ALA A 313 14.18 -24.59 19.02
CA ALA A 313 13.05 -23.69 18.86
C ALA A 313 13.48 -22.21 19.01
N ASN A 314 14.27 -21.88 20.04
CA ASN A 314 14.84 -20.54 20.22
C ASN A 314 15.69 -20.10 19.02
N GLN A 315 16.55 -20.99 18.50
CA GLN A 315 17.33 -20.71 17.29
C GLN A 315 16.44 -20.42 16.07
N MET A 316 15.29 -21.07 15.94
CA MET A 316 14.36 -20.79 14.84
C MET A 316 13.67 -19.43 15.02
N ILE A 317 13.33 -19.04 16.25
CA ILE A 317 12.79 -17.70 16.56
C ILE A 317 13.82 -16.63 16.19
N ASP A 318 15.06 -16.77 16.66
CA ASP A 318 16.16 -15.82 16.38
C ASP A 318 16.43 -15.69 14.88
N LEU A 319 16.48 -16.83 14.18
CA LEU A 319 16.68 -16.87 12.74
C LEU A 319 15.54 -16.16 12.00
N THR A 320 14.30 -16.38 12.44
CA THR A 320 13.11 -15.75 11.87
C THR A 320 13.18 -14.24 12.04
N ASN A 321 13.50 -13.74 13.24
CA ASN A 321 13.60 -12.31 13.51
C ASN A 321 14.70 -11.63 12.68
N GLY A 322 15.92 -12.18 12.72
CA GLY A 322 17.07 -11.62 12.02
C GLY A 322 16.88 -11.60 10.49
N LEU A 323 16.29 -12.65 9.92
CA LEU A 323 16.00 -12.69 8.48
C LEU A 323 14.82 -11.81 8.09
N SER A 324 13.76 -11.73 8.90
CA SER A 324 12.60 -10.88 8.58
C SER A 324 12.99 -9.41 8.51
N THR A 325 13.83 -8.95 9.44
CA THR A 325 14.40 -7.61 9.40
C THR A 325 15.19 -7.37 8.11
N GLY A 326 16.03 -8.34 7.71
CA GLY A 326 16.80 -8.26 6.47
C GLY A 326 15.93 -8.28 5.20
N VAL A 327 14.83 -9.03 5.17
CA VAL A 327 13.87 -9.03 4.05
C VAL A 327 13.26 -7.65 3.85
N ILE A 328 12.83 -7.02 4.96
CA ILE A 328 12.25 -5.68 4.93
C ILE A 328 13.29 -4.67 4.42
N ASP A 329 14.54 -4.74 4.90
CA ASP A 329 15.63 -3.86 4.46
C ASP A 329 15.95 -4.00 2.97
N GLU A 330 15.99 -5.22 2.44
CA GLU A 330 16.28 -5.47 1.02
C GLU A 330 15.13 -5.00 0.11
N TYR A 331 13.87 -5.14 0.53
CA TYR A 331 12.75 -4.52 -0.17
C TYR A 331 12.79 -3.00 -0.11
N ASN A 332 13.09 -2.45 1.07
CA ASN A 332 13.24 -1.02 1.26
C ASN A 332 14.31 -0.44 0.33
N SER A 333 15.47 -1.09 0.28
CA SER A 333 16.58 -0.74 -0.62
C SER A 333 16.18 -0.80 -2.10
N THR A 334 15.31 -1.74 -2.47
CA THR A 334 14.75 -1.81 -3.84
C THR A 334 13.86 -0.61 -4.15
N LEU A 335 13.04 -0.16 -3.18
CA LEU A 335 12.20 1.03 -3.32
C LEU A 335 13.04 2.32 -3.36
N ASP A 336 14.08 2.42 -2.53
CA ASP A 336 15.04 3.52 -2.56
C ASP A 336 15.71 3.63 -3.92
N PHE A 337 16.25 2.52 -4.43
CA PHE A 337 16.88 2.47 -5.73
C PHE A 337 15.90 2.89 -6.85
N ALA A 338 14.65 2.44 -6.79
CA ALA A 338 13.63 2.83 -7.75
C ALA A 338 13.37 4.35 -7.74
N SER A 339 13.28 4.94 -6.54
CA SER A 339 13.05 6.37 -6.34
C SER A 339 14.24 7.20 -6.84
N GLU A 340 15.46 6.86 -6.41
CA GLU A 340 16.71 7.54 -6.78
C GLU A 340 16.94 7.55 -8.30
N ASN A 341 16.57 6.46 -8.98
CA ASN A 341 16.74 6.30 -10.43
C ASN A 341 15.48 6.65 -11.24
N ASN A 342 14.47 7.28 -10.64
CA ASN A 342 13.22 7.70 -11.29
C ASN A 342 12.48 6.54 -12.03
N ILE A 343 12.57 5.32 -11.52
CA ILE A 343 11.91 4.14 -12.08
C ILE A 343 10.45 4.10 -11.60
N LYS A 344 9.51 4.32 -12.53
CA LYS A 344 8.07 4.32 -12.24
C LYS A 344 7.35 3.28 -13.11
N ASN A 345 7.07 2.11 -12.55
CA ASN A 345 6.33 1.03 -13.22
C ASN A 345 5.45 0.23 -12.21
N ASP A 346 4.74 -0.79 -12.71
CA ASP A 346 3.85 -1.67 -11.94
C ASP A 346 4.56 -2.46 -10.84
N LEU A 347 5.86 -2.71 -10.98
CA LEU A 347 6.62 -3.50 -10.02
C LEU A 347 6.96 -2.73 -8.75
N VAL A 348 6.98 -1.39 -8.76
CA VAL A 348 7.16 -0.60 -7.52
C VAL A 348 6.06 -0.93 -6.52
N LYS A 349 4.80 -0.87 -6.96
CA LYS A 349 3.64 -1.25 -6.14
C LYS A 349 3.67 -2.73 -5.75
N ASN A 350 4.14 -3.60 -6.64
CA ASN A 350 4.28 -5.03 -6.32
C ASN A 350 5.33 -5.25 -5.22
N THR A 351 6.44 -4.50 -5.24
CA THR A 351 7.47 -4.52 -4.20
C THR A 351 6.91 -4.03 -2.86
N GLU A 352 6.20 -2.90 -2.85
CA GLU A 352 5.49 -2.37 -1.67
C GLU A 352 4.51 -3.41 -1.09
N ASP A 353 3.68 -4.01 -1.95
CA ASP A 353 2.71 -5.03 -1.57
C ASP A 353 3.38 -6.30 -1.01
N ASN A 354 4.45 -6.79 -1.65
CA ASN A 354 5.15 -7.98 -1.19
C ASN A 354 5.79 -7.77 0.18
N MET A 355 6.47 -6.63 0.38
CA MET A 355 7.12 -6.29 1.64
C MET A 355 6.10 -6.25 2.80
N LEU A 356 5.02 -5.51 2.64
CA LEU A 356 4.02 -5.37 3.70
C LEU A 356 3.17 -6.65 3.87
N ARG A 357 2.90 -7.40 2.80
CA ARG A 357 2.27 -8.73 2.89
C ARG A 357 3.12 -9.66 3.75
N PHE A 358 4.41 -9.77 3.43
CA PHE A 358 5.35 -10.63 4.16
C PHE A 358 5.34 -10.32 5.66
N VAL A 359 5.42 -9.03 6.01
CA VAL A 359 5.33 -8.57 7.41
C VAL A 359 4.06 -9.07 8.07
N VAL A 360 2.89 -8.84 7.48
CA VAL A 360 1.61 -9.28 8.05
C VAL A 360 1.57 -10.81 8.20
N GLU A 361 1.97 -11.56 7.19
CA GLU A 361 1.93 -13.03 7.19
C GLU A 361 2.82 -13.64 8.28
N ILE A 362 4.05 -13.14 8.44
CA ILE A 362 4.97 -13.68 9.45
C ILE A 362 4.58 -13.23 10.85
N THR A 363 4.11 -11.99 11.05
CA THR A 363 3.70 -11.51 12.38
C THR A 363 2.42 -12.19 12.83
N ASP A 364 1.45 -12.43 11.92
CA ASP A 364 0.24 -13.20 12.24
C ASP A 364 0.61 -14.63 12.67
N THR A 365 1.58 -15.25 12.00
CA THR A 365 2.08 -16.57 12.38
C THR A 365 2.77 -16.55 13.76
N MET A 366 3.59 -15.53 14.04
CA MET A 366 4.24 -15.35 15.34
C MET A 366 3.23 -15.17 16.48
N TYR A 367 2.18 -14.37 16.28
CA TYR A 367 1.12 -14.18 17.28
C TYR A 367 0.32 -15.45 17.54
N ILE A 368 -0.02 -16.22 16.50
CA ILE A 368 -0.68 -17.53 16.69
C ILE A 368 0.19 -18.45 17.56
N TYR A 369 1.50 -18.47 17.31
CA TYR A 369 2.42 -19.29 18.09
C TYR A 369 2.67 -18.76 19.49
N SER A 370 2.68 -17.44 19.70
CA SER A 370 2.82 -16.84 21.03
C SER A 370 1.57 -17.10 21.88
N ASP A 371 0.37 -16.99 21.32
CA ASP A 371 -0.89 -17.32 22.00
C ASP A 371 -0.92 -18.78 22.46
N ASP A 372 -0.47 -19.71 21.61
CA ASP A 372 -0.36 -21.12 21.96
C ASP A 372 0.70 -21.37 23.03
N ALA A 373 1.84 -20.67 22.98
CA ALA A 373 2.85 -20.71 24.02
C ALA A 373 2.31 -20.20 25.36
N ASN A 374 1.55 -19.09 25.37
CA ASN A 374 0.96 -18.55 26.59
C ASN A 374 -0.03 -19.53 27.24
N LYS A 375 -0.87 -20.22 26.44
CA LYS A 375 -1.77 -21.27 26.94
C LYS A 375 -0.98 -22.45 27.54
N LEU A 376 0.10 -22.86 26.90
CA LEU A 376 0.92 -24.00 27.35
C LEU A 376 1.74 -23.66 28.59
N LYS A 377 2.26 -22.42 28.70
CA LYS A 377 2.88 -21.89 29.92
C LYS A 377 1.95 -22.08 31.12
N GLU A 378 0.72 -21.57 31.01
CA GLU A 378 -0.28 -21.67 32.06
C GLU A 378 -0.68 -23.12 32.38
N PHE A 379 -0.82 -23.96 31.35
CA PHE A 379 -1.10 -25.38 31.52
C PHE A 379 0.00 -26.11 32.31
N TYR A 380 1.27 -25.90 31.96
CA TYR A 380 2.39 -26.58 32.62
C TYR A 380 2.65 -26.02 34.02
N ARG A 381 2.41 -24.73 34.28
CA ARG A 381 2.43 -24.16 35.63
C ARG A 381 1.46 -24.89 36.56
N VAL A 382 0.20 -25.04 36.15
CA VAL A 382 -0.82 -25.76 36.94
C VAL A 382 -0.45 -27.24 37.14
N ARG A 383 0.14 -27.87 36.11
CA ARG A 383 0.61 -29.26 36.22
C ARG A 383 1.75 -29.39 37.23
N PHE A 384 2.71 -28.47 37.22
CA PHE A 384 3.78 -28.45 38.20
C PHE A 384 3.24 -28.32 39.63
N ASP A 385 2.36 -27.33 39.87
CA ASP A 385 1.73 -27.11 41.19
C ASP A 385 1.03 -28.38 41.73
N SER A 386 0.50 -29.21 40.84
CA SER A 386 -0.22 -30.44 41.20
C SER A 386 0.63 -31.71 41.30
N THR A 387 1.83 -31.74 40.72
CA THR A 387 2.64 -32.97 40.58
C THR A 387 4.06 -32.85 41.12
N GLU A 388 4.57 -31.64 41.34
CA GLU A 388 5.96 -31.33 41.68
C GLU A 388 6.99 -31.91 40.67
N ASN A 389 6.55 -32.23 39.44
CA ASN A 389 7.44 -32.71 38.39
C ASN A 389 8.17 -31.53 37.74
N TYR A 390 9.47 -31.41 38.00
CA TYR A 390 10.34 -30.34 37.49
C TYR A 390 10.37 -30.23 35.95
N ASN A 391 10.07 -31.29 35.18
CA ASN A 391 9.94 -31.16 33.73
C ASN A 391 8.83 -30.18 33.34
N TYR A 392 7.76 -30.07 34.14
CA TYR A 392 6.67 -29.13 33.90
C TYR A 392 7.04 -27.69 34.29
N ASP A 393 7.88 -27.51 35.31
CA ASP A 393 8.41 -26.19 35.67
C ASP A 393 9.31 -25.65 34.55
N ASP A 394 10.29 -26.46 34.10
CA ASP A 394 11.14 -26.16 32.95
C ASP A 394 10.33 -25.82 31.70
N ALA A 395 9.27 -26.60 31.43
CA ALA A 395 8.40 -26.36 30.29
C ALA A 395 7.63 -25.05 30.43
N SER A 396 7.10 -24.73 31.62
CA SER A 396 6.44 -23.46 31.88
C SER A 396 7.38 -22.28 31.57
N THR A 397 8.61 -22.31 32.08
CA THR A 397 9.63 -21.29 31.79
C THR A 397 9.98 -21.21 30.30
N ALA A 398 10.14 -22.34 29.62
CA ALA A 398 10.42 -22.35 28.17
C ALA A 398 9.28 -21.72 27.35
N TYR A 399 8.02 -22.07 27.65
CA TYR A 399 6.87 -21.47 26.97
C TYR A 399 6.68 -19.99 27.28
N GLU A 400 7.08 -19.54 28.47
CA GLU A 400 7.15 -18.11 28.81
C GLU A 400 8.17 -17.38 27.93
N GLU A 401 9.38 -17.92 27.79
CA GLU A 401 10.42 -17.38 26.93
C GLU A 401 9.96 -17.29 25.46
N PHE A 402 9.33 -18.35 24.94
CA PHE A 402 8.79 -18.36 23.58
C PHE A 402 7.69 -17.30 23.39
N TYR A 403 6.80 -17.15 24.38
CA TYR A 403 5.72 -16.15 24.33
C TYR A 403 6.28 -14.73 24.19
N TYR A 404 7.22 -14.33 25.06
CA TYR A 404 7.80 -12.99 25.01
C TYR A 404 8.61 -12.79 23.74
N SER A 405 9.47 -13.75 23.38
CA SER A 405 10.33 -13.63 22.20
C SER A 405 9.54 -13.49 20.90
N LEU A 406 8.46 -14.27 20.71
CA LEU A 406 7.61 -14.17 19.53
C LEU A 406 6.82 -12.85 19.50
N THR A 407 6.28 -12.42 20.65
CA THR A 407 5.47 -11.20 20.75
C THR A 407 6.31 -9.94 20.50
N ASP A 408 7.49 -9.86 21.13
CA ASP A 408 8.40 -8.72 21.00
C ASP A 408 8.97 -8.63 19.58
N ASN A 409 9.37 -9.77 18.99
CA ASN A 409 9.85 -9.80 17.61
C ASN A 409 8.75 -9.41 16.61
N ALA A 410 7.52 -9.91 16.79
CA ALA A 410 6.41 -9.56 15.92
C ALA A 410 6.11 -8.06 15.97
N ARG A 411 6.12 -7.47 17.18
CA ARG A 411 5.93 -6.04 17.38
C ARG A 411 7.03 -5.22 16.70
N ALA A 412 8.29 -5.54 16.94
CA ALA A 412 9.43 -4.84 16.34
C ALA A 412 9.39 -4.87 14.80
N ILE A 413 8.97 -5.99 14.21
CA ILE A 413 8.83 -6.12 12.76
C ILE A 413 7.66 -5.27 12.23
N LEU A 414 6.51 -5.23 12.94
CA LEU A 414 5.40 -4.36 12.58
C LEU A 414 5.78 -2.88 12.65
N GLU A 415 6.45 -2.46 13.72
CA GLU A 415 6.89 -1.06 13.94
C GLU A 415 7.85 -0.62 12.82
N LYS A 416 8.84 -1.44 12.49
CA LYS A 416 9.77 -1.18 11.39
C LYS A 416 9.05 -1.03 10.04
N ALA A 417 8.06 -1.88 9.78
CA ALA A 417 7.29 -1.80 8.54
C ALA A 417 6.39 -0.56 8.49
N LEU A 418 5.85 -0.13 9.64
CA LEU A 418 5.09 1.11 9.75
C LEU A 418 5.97 2.34 9.45
N GLU A 419 7.17 2.39 10.01
CA GLU A 419 8.15 3.46 9.76
C GLU A 419 8.43 3.63 8.26
N ILE A 420 8.75 2.53 7.57
CA ILE A 420 9.00 2.54 6.12
C ILE A 420 7.75 2.96 5.35
N LYS A 421 6.57 2.47 5.75
CA LYS A 421 5.30 2.84 5.15
C LYS A 421 5.03 4.34 5.28
N GLU A 422 5.37 4.96 6.40
CA GLU A 422 5.20 6.40 6.62
C GLU A 422 6.23 7.22 5.83
N GLU A 423 7.50 6.81 5.86
CA GLU A 423 8.59 7.44 5.10
C GLU A 423 8.27 7.50 3.60
N LYS A 424 7.67 6.44 3.06
CA LYS A 424 7.42 6.28 1.62
C LYS A 424 5.97 6.55 1.19
N ASP A 425 5.10 6.96 2.10
CA ASP A 425 3.66 7.19 1.85
C ASP A 425 2.96 5.98 1.18
N ILE A 426 3.27 4.76 1.63
CA ILE A 426 2.70 3.53 1.05
C ILE A 426 1.23 3.40 1.47
N LYS A 427 0.34 3.38 0.48
CA LYS A 427 -1.12 3.30 0.66
C LYS A 427 -1.66 2.03 0.00
N ASN A 428 -1.65 0.92 0.75
CA ASN A 428 -2.23 -0.35 0.32
C ASN A 428 -2.97 -1.08 1.46
N LEU A 429 -3.58 -2.22 1.13
CA LEU A 429 -4.35 -3.04 2.08
C LEU A 429 -3.49 -3.51 3.27
N TRP A 430 -2.23 -3.87 3.00
CA TRP A 430 -1.31 -4.43 3.99
C TRP A 430 -0.82 -3.38 4.98
N ALA A 431 -0.58 -2.15 4.53
CA ALA A 431 -0.29 -0.99 5.38
C ALA A 431 -1.37 -0.78 6.44
N ASN A 432 -2.64 -0.84 6.04
CA ASN A 432 -3.77 -0.71 6.97
C ASN A 432 -3.82 -1.86 7.97
N LYS A 433 -3.50 -3.09 7.53
CA LYS A 433 -3.42 -4.26 8.42
C LYS A 433 -2.30 -4.12 9.45
N ILE A 434 -1.12 -3.62 9.07
CA ILE A 434 0.00 -3.38 10.00
C ILE A 434 -0.40 -2.37 11.07
N LEU A 435 -0.95 -1.22 10.67
CA LEU A 435 -1.41 -0.18 11.59
C LEU A 435 -2.48 -0.71 12.55
N LEU A 436 -3.44 -1.49 12.04
CA LEU A 436 -4.46 -2.16 12.85
C LEU A 436 -3.87 -3.11 13.90
N ARG A 437 -2.86 -3.89 13.54
CA ARG A 437 -2.19 -4.80 14.48
C ARG A 437 -1.51 -4.01 15.58
N LEU A 438 -0.79 -2.94 15.22
CA LEU A 438 -0.13 -2.07 16.18
C LEU A 438 -1.11 -1.37 17.11
N ILE A 439 -2.25 -0.87 16.62
CA ILE A 439 -3.29 -0.29 17.47
C ILE A 439 -3.88 -1.32 18.44
N LYS A 440 -4.07 -2.57 18.01
CA LYS A 440 -4.54 -3.63 18.94
C LYS A 440 -3.53 -3.93 20.05
N ILE A 441 -2.25 -3.75 19.79
CA ILE A 441 -1.16 -3.99 20.75
C ILE A 441 -1.00 -2.79 21.69
N ASP A 442 -1.06 -1.58 21.15
CA ASP A 442 -0.87 -0.33 21.87
C ASP A 442 -1.73 0.79 21.26
N PRO A 443 -3.00 0.89 21.69
CA PRO A 443 -3.92 1.88 21.15
C PRO A 443 -3.43 3.30 21.37
N VAL A 444 -2.77 3.57 22.51
CA VAL A 444 -2.33 4.92 22.89
C VAL A 444 -1.28 5.44 21.93
N SER A 445 -0.31 4.60 21.53
CA SER A 445 0.78 5.03 20.65
C SER A 445 0.39 5.13 19.17
N PHE A 446 -0.64 4.41 18.71
CA PHE A 446 -0.89 4.22 17.27
C PHE A 446 -2.28 4.66 16.78
N ALA A 447 -3.24 4.97 17.67
CA ALA A 447 -4.62 5.30 17.28
C ALA A 447 -4.79 6.69 16.64
N ASP A 448 -3.87 7.63 16.86
CA ASP A 448 -3.96 8.99 16.33
C ASP A 448 -3.87 9.05 14.79
N ASN A 449 -3.29 8.01 14.17
CA ASN A 449 -3.04 7.95 12.73
C ASN A 449 -4.17 7.24 11.94
N VAL A 450 -5.31 6.93 12.56
CA VAL A 450 -6.43 6.25 11.90
C VAL A 450 -7.67 7.13 11.85
N GLU A 451 -8.38 7.09 10.71
CA GLU A 451 -9.71 7.69 10.57
C GLU A 451 -10.68 6.94 11.50
N LYS A 452 -11.10 7.61 12.57
CA LYS A 452 -12.02 7.07 13.59
C LYS A 452 -13.46 7.30 13.14
N ASP A 453 -14.33 6.32 13.39
CA ASP A 453 -15.76 6.53 13.27
C ASP A 453 -16.28 7.16 14.57
N LYS A 454 -17.29 8.01 14.47
CA LYS A 454 -17.88 8.68 15.63
C LYS A 454 -19.33 8.23 15.81
N ILE A 455 -19.61 7.52 16.89
CA ILE A 455 -20.98 7.21 17.30
C ILE A 455 -21.49 8.44 18.03
N LEU A 456 -22.54 9.05 17.48
CA LEU A 456 -23.20 10.21 18.06
C LEU A 456 -24.52 9.80 18.71
N ILE A 457 -24.73 10.24 19.94
CA ILE A 457 -25.94 9.98 20.72
C ILE A 457 -26.48 11.34 21.13
N THR A 458 -27.62 11.75 20.58
CA THR A 458 -28.29 13.00 20.94
C THR A 458 -29.68 12.70 21.48
N SER A 459 -30.14 13.53 22.40
CA SER A 459 -31.56 13.61 22.79
C SER A 459 -32.41 14.08 21.60
N ASP A 460 -33.46 13.30 21.33
CA ASP A 460 -34.42 13.47 20.23
C ASP A 460 -35.69 12.62 20.50
N ASP A 461 -36.65 12.64 19.58
CA ASP A 461 -37.93 11.91 19.67
C ASP A 461 -37.82 10.38 19.51
N THR A 462 -36.60 9.83 19.41
CA THR A 462 -36.37 8.38 19.32
C THR A 462 -36.00 7.75 20.65
N TRP A 463 -35.79 8.57 21.70
CA TRP A 463 -35.63 8.09 23.07
C TRP A 463 -36.95 7.47 23.57
N LYS A 464 -36.85 6.42 24.38
CA LYS A 464 -38.00 5.83 25.08
C LYS A 464 -38.20 6.55 26.40
N ALA A 465 -39.45 6.80 26.79
CA ALA A 465 -39.77 7.47 28.03
C ALA A 465 -41.00 6.86 28.72
N THR A 466 -41.02 6.90 30.05
CA THR A 466 -42.15 6.49 30.90
C THR A 466 -42.12 7.24 32.24
N THR A 467 -43.26 7.30 32.92
CA THR A 467 -43.37 7.73 34.33
C THR A 467 -43.55 6.55 35.28
N GLU A 468 -43.71 5.33 34.75
CA GLU A 468 -43.79 4.10 35.54
C GLU A 468 -42.39 3.68 36.01
N TYR A 469 -42.21 3.57 37.32
CA TYR A 469 -40.98 3.05 37.91
C TYR A 469 -40.96 1.52 37.88
N PHE A 470 -39.87 0.95 37.37
CA PHE A 470 -39.61 -0.49 37.42
C PHE A 470 -38.36 -0.74 38.28
N GLU A 471 -38.51 -1.43 39.41
CA GLU A 471 -37.45 -1.62 40.42
C GLU A 471 -36.11 -2.09 39.83
N GLU A 472 -35.10 -1.21 39.86
CA GLU A 472 -33.65 -1.42 39.65
C GLU A 472 -33.19 -2.17 38.37
N VAL A 473 -34.09 -2.71 37.55
CA VAL A 473 -33.77 -3.45 36.32
C VAL A 473 -33.93 -2.60 35.07
N TRP A 474 -34.68 -1.50 35.18
CA TRP A 474 -35.02 -0.65 34.05
C TRP A 474 -33.84 -0.03 33.31
N PRO A 475 -32.62 0.21 33.87
CA PRO A 475 -31.50 0.75 33.10
C PRO A 475 -30.63 -0.33 32.44
N THR A 476 -30.91 -1.63 32.67
CA THR A 476 -30.11 -2.74 32.14
C THR A 476 -30.35 -3.00 30.64
N ILE A 477 -29.41 -3.71 29.99
CA ILE A 477 -29.47 -4.04 28.55
C ILE A 477 -30.63 -4.98 28.21
N ASP A 478 -30.94 -5.90 29.13
CA ASP A 478 -31.90 -7.00 28.94
C ASP A 478 -33.35 -6.60 29.27
N PHE A 479 -33.57 -5.39 29.78
CA PHE A 479 -34.90 -4.86 30.04
C PHE A 479 -35.67 -4.59 28.73
N ASP A 480 -36.92 -5.06 28.68
CA ASP A 480 -37.85 -4.87 27.55
C ASP A 480 -38.64 -3.56 27.71
N ASP A 481 -38.23 -2.55 26.96
CA ASP A 481 -38.89 -1.23 26.89
C ASP A 481 -39.85 -1.11 25.70
N SER A 482 -40.27 -2.22 25.09
CA SER A 482 -41.18 -2.22 23.93
C SER A 482 -42.55 -1.60 24.23
N SER A 483 -42.98 -1.62 25.50
CA SER A 483 -44.20 -0.96 25.96
C SER A 483 -44.04 0.55 26.18
N TRP A 484 -42.82 1.08 26.20
CA TRP A 484 -42.55 2.50 26.44
C TRP A 484 -42.84 3.33 25.20
N GLN A 485 -43.41 4.50 25.42
CA GLN A 485 -43.63 5.48 24.36
C GLN A 485 -42.32 6.19 24.01
N ASN A 486 -42.28 6.75 22.81
CA ASN A 486 -41.19 7.65 22.47
C ASN A 486 -41.34 8.98 23.21
N ALA A 487 -40.22 9.59 23.57
CA ALA A 487 -40.16 10.92 24.14
C ALA A 487 -40.69 11.96 23.13
N GLN A 488 -41.22 13.05 23.65
CA GLN A 488 -41.66 14.22 22.89
C GLN A 488 -40.59 15.30 22.97
N VAL A 489 -40.22 15.87 21.83
CA VAL A 489 -39.37 17.08 21.80
C VAL A 489 -40.20 18.27 22.28
N ILE A 490 -39.67 18.98 23.27
CA ILE A 490 -40.26 20.19 23.85
C ILE A 490 -39.44 21.42 23.47
N THR A 491 -40.08 22.59 23.53
CA THR A 491 -39.40 23.85 23.17
C THR A 491 -38.51 24.29 24.32
N SER A 492 -37.20 24.39 24.06
CA SER A 492 -36.24 24.97 24.99
C SER A 492 -35.81 26.35 24.53
N ALA A 493 -35.86 27.34 25.42
CA ALA A 493 -35.47 28.72 25.13
C ALA A 493 -33.95 28.93 25.03
N PHE A 494 -33.15 28.05 25.65
CA PHE A 494 -31.70 28.18 25.73
C PHE A 494 -30.96 26.99 25.10
N ASN A 495 -29.71 27.18 24.68
CA ASN A 495 -28.81 26.10 24.27
C ASN A 495 -27.59 26.05 25.20
N GLN A 496 -27.67 25.20 26.21
CA GLN A 496 -26.62 24.90 27.18
C GLN A 496 -25.34 24.32 26.52
N PHE A 497 -25.46 23.77 25.31
CA PHE A 497 -24.37 23.11 24.58
C PHE A 497 -23.69 24.04 23.56
N SER A 498 -23.97 25.35 23.59
CA SER A 498 -23.43 26.32 22.62
C SER A 498 -21.91 26.32 22.54
N GLY A 499 -21.20 26.07 23.65
CA GLY A 499 -19.73 25.94 23.69
C GLY A 499 -19.18 24.72 22.92
N LEU A 500 -20.02 23.72 22.65
CA LEU A 500 -19.69 22.51 21.88
C LEU A 500 -20.13 22.61 20.40
N ASN A 501 -20.74 23.73 20.00
CA ASN A 501 -21.32 23.95 18.67
C ASN A 501 -22.36 22.88 18.26
N VAL A 502 -23.14 22.38 19.23
CA VAL A 502 -24.27 21.46 19.03
C VAL A 502 -25.51 22.00 19.75
N ASN A 503 -26.70 21.50 19.39
CA ASN A 503 -27.97 21.86 20.02
C ASN A 503 -28.89 20.63 20.12
N PRO A 504 -28.64 19.72 21.09
CA PRO A 504 -29.51 18.56 21.30
C PRO A 504 -30.94 19.00 21.69
N SER A 505 -31.94 18.22 21.30
CA SER A 505 -33.35 18.56 21.54
C SER A 505 -33.72 18.33 23.00
N ALA A 506 -34.45 19.25 23.63
CA ALA A 506 -35.04 18.98 24.94
C ALA A 506 -36.18 17.96 24.77
N ILE A 507 -36.22 16.93 25.63
CA ILE A 507 -37.20 15.84 25.55
C ILE A 507 -37.95 15.61 26.86
N TRP A 508 -39.22 15.22 26.76
CA TRP A 508 -40.12 14.88 27.88
C TRP A 508 -41.12 13.77 27.56
N VAL A 509 -41.93 13.33 28.53
CA VAL A 509 -43.02 12.35 28.31
C VAL A 509 -44.26 12.97 27.63
N ARG A 510 -44.96 12.16 26.82
CA ARG A 510 -46.21 12.57 26.14
C ARG A 510 -47.35 12.69 27.15
N GLY A 511 -47.78 13.92 27.42
CA GLY A 511 -48.86 14.23 28.37
C GLY A 511 -48.76 15.63 28.99
N ALA A 512 -47.59 16.27 28.93
CA ALA A 512 -47.40 17.65 29.37
C ALA A 512 -47.86 18.67 28.31
N SER A 513 -49.16 18.88 28.16
CA SER A 513 -49.66 20.06 27.44
C SER A 513 -49.50 21.29 28.34
N SER A 514 -48.64 22.23 27.92
CA SER A 514 -48.70 23.62 28.38
C SER A 514 -49.90 24.30 27.71
N GLU A 515 -51.07 24.23 28.34
CA GLU A 515 -52.18 25.12 28.02
C GLU A 515 -51.80 26.55 28.46
N SER A 516 -51.22 27.30 27.53
CA SER A 516 -51.33 28.76 27.56
C SER A 516 -52.70 29.11 26.99
N ASP A 517 -53.61 29.41 27.92
CA ASP A 517 -54.96 29.89 27.70
C ASP A 517 -54.91 31.22 26.89
N ILE A 518 -55.05 31.14 25.56
CA ILE A 518 -55.36 32.30 24.72
C ILE A 518 -56.84 32.20 24.38
N MET A 519 -57.64 32.99 25.09
CA MET A 519 -59.03 33.25 24.74
C MET A 519 -59.14 33.70 23.29
N GLU A 520 -59.73 32.84 22.47
CA GLU A 520 -60.21 33.13 21.14
C GLU A 520 -61.55 33.87 21.29
N ASP A 521 -61.52 35.21 21.35
CA ASP A 521 -62.72 36.02 21.15
C ASP A 521 -62.89 36.31 19.66
N SER A 522 -64.03 35.85 19.15
CA SER A 522 -64.41 35.90 17.75
C SER A 522 -64.72 37.31 17.30
N LEU A 523 -64.12 37.78 16.21
CA LEU A 523 -64.78 38.73 15.31
C LEU A 523 -64.37 38.48 13.86
N SER A 524 -65.29 37.89 13.12
CA SER A 524 -65.28 37.82 11.66
C SER A 524 -65.56 39.21 11.07
N MET A 525 -64.75 39.64 10.09
CA MET A 525 -65.08 40.48 8.93
C MET A 525 -63.74 40.72 8.23
N GLY A 526 -63.45 40.18 7.05
CA GLY A 526 -64.08 40.54 5.78
C GLY A 526 -62.98 41.09 4.86
N THR A 527 -62.75 40.39 3.75
CA THR A 527 -62.29 40.88 2.42
C THR A 527 -61.11 41.86 2.30
N ASP A 528 -60.29 41.53 1.29
CA ASP A 528 -59.56 42.42 0.38
C ASP A 528 -58.11 42.87 0.69
N SER A 529 -57.23 42.26 -0.13
CA SER A 529 -56.38 42.93 -1.12
C SER A 529 -55.15 43.74 -0.67
N LEU A 530 -54.06 43.40 -1.39
CA LEU A 530 -52.98 44.27 -1.87
C LEU A 530 -52.00 44.86 -0.84
N GLY A 531 -50.75 44.41 -0.97
CA GLY A 531 -49.72 45.33 -1.49
C GLY A 531 -48.58 45.69 -0.56
N ILE A 532 -47.37 45.37 -1.04
CA ILE A 532 -46.17 46.24 -1.09
C ILE A 532 -45.72 46.83 0.27
N GLY A 533 -44.59 46.39 0.81
CA GLY A 533 -43.26 46.90 0.45
C GLY A 533 -42.38 46.88 1.71
N LEU A 534 -41.10 46.51 1.59
CA LEU A 534 -39.95 47.42 1.73
C LEU A 534 -39.99 48.20 3.06
N SER A 535 -39.01 48.18 3.96
CA SER A 535 -37.54 48.11 3.88
C SER A 535 -37.06 48.24 5.33
N ASP A 536 -36.11 47.45 5.80
CA ASP A 536 -34.68 47.80 5.94
C ASP A 536 -34.33 48.79 7.07
N SER A 537 -33.16 48.52 7.66
CA SER A 537 -32.33 49.37 8.53
C SER A 537 -32.58 49.35 10.05
N ALA A 538 -31.76 48.53 10.70
CA ALA A 538 -30.78 48.88 11.75
C ALA A 538 -30.92 50.22 12.50
N VAL A 539 -30.62 50.20 13.81
CA VAL A 539 -29.42 50.85 14.41
C VAL A 539 -29.43 50.73 15.94
N PHE A 540 -28.22 50.49 16.45
CA PHE A 540 -27.65 50.60 17.79
C PHE A 540 -28.26 51.54 18.83
N GLY A 541 -27.97 51.22 20.10
CA GLY A 541 -27.74 52.18 21.18
C GLY A 541 -28.29 51.68 22.51
N SER A 542 -27.49 51.05 23.36
CA SER A 542 -26.57 51.68 24.33
C SER A 542 -27.22 52.00 25.67
N ASP A 543 -26.64 51.38 26.70
CA ASP A 543 -26.32 51.92 28.02
C ASP A 543 -27.39 52.22 29.09
N SER A 544 -26.91 51.91 30.30
CA SER A 544 -27.18 52.54 31.60
C SER A 544 -28.11 51.73 32.53
N LEU A 545 -27.56 50.97 33.48
CA LEU A 545 -27.12 51.38 34.83
C LEU A 545 -28.26 51.88 35.75
N GLY A 546 -28.32 51.30 36.95
CA GLY A 546 -29.06 51.83 38.10
C GLY A 546 -29.82 50.75 38.86
N LEU A 547 -29.17 49.88 39.63
CA LEU A 547 -28.86 50.06 41.07
C LEU A 547 -30.08 50.35 41.97
N ALA A 548 -30.25 49.42 42.91
CA ALA A 548 -30.52 49.62 44.33
C ALA A 548 -31.96 49.59 44.84
N GLU A 549 -32.13 48.66 45.79
CA GLU A 549 -32.85 48.79 47.07
C GLU A 549 -34.38 48.99 46.98
N GLY A 550 -35.22 48.25 47.69
CA GLY A 550 -35.00 47.45 48.87
C GLY A 550 -36.27 47.56 49.72
N ALA A 551 -36.61 46.45 50.37
CA ALA A 551 -37.25 46.41 51.67
C ALA A 551 -38.70 46.92 51.80
N ASP A 552 -39.59 45.93 51.94
CA ASP A 552 -40.24 45.60 53.23
C ASP A 552 -41.71 45.96 53.46
N THR A 553 -42.29 45.08 54.29
CA THR A 553 -43.48 45.20 55.14
C THR A 553 -44.88 44.97 54.56
N LEU A 554 -45.34 43.71 54.75
CA LEU A 554 -46.38 43.32 55.73
C LEU A 554 -47.57 44.27 55.91
N GLN A 555 -48.78 43.77 55.67
CA GLN A 555 -49.87 43.90 56.66
C GLN A 555 -50.98 42.85 56.46
N ASN A 556 -51.24 42.14 57.56
CA ASN A 556 -52.33 41.20 57.84
C ASN A 556 -53.74 41.78 57.69
N ALA A 557 -54.73 40.92 57.39
CA ALA A 557 -55.98 40.71 58.13
C ALA A 557 -56.87 39.75 57.33
N ALA A 558 -57.03 38.51 57.76
CA ALA A 558 -58.15 38.04 58.59
C ALA A 558 -59.48 37.98 57.83
N ASP A 559 -59.93 36.76 57.50
CA ASP A 559 -61.18 36.27 58.09
C ASP A 559 -61.35 34.76 57.88
N THR A 560 -61.71 34.10 58.98
CA THR A 560 -62.07 32.69 59.06
C THR A 560 -63.57 32.57 58.85
N LEU A 561 -64.04 31.66 57.99
CA LEU A 561 -65.31 30.94 58.18
C LEU A 561 -65.36 29.78 57.18
N GLY A 562 -65.38 28.55 57.72
CA GLY A 562 -65.35 27.32 56.95
C GLY A 562 -66.64 27.04 56.18
N VAL A 563 -66.45 26.41 55.02
CA VAL A 563 -67.45 25.60 54.34
C VAL A 563 -66.74 24.33 53.89
N GLU A 564 -67.15 23.19 54.45
CA GLU A 564 -66.81 21.88 53.89
C GLU A 564 -67.42 21.78 52.49
N SER A 565 -66.57 21.63 51.48
CA SER A 565 -66.96 21.09 50.17
C SER A 565 -65.70 20.56 49.46
N MET A 566 -65.59 19.22 49.45
CA MET A 566 -64.87 18.38 48.48
C MET A 566 -63.76 19.05 47.67
N MET A 567 -62.51 18.94 48.15
CA MET A 567 -61.37 18.99 47.24
C MET A 567 -61.26 17.64 46.55
N ALA A 568 -61.51 17.65 45.24
CA ALA A 568 -61.00 16.65 44.32
C ALA A 568 -59.47 16.61 44.47
N ALA A 569 -58.94 15.41 44.61
CA ALA A 569 -57.53 15.14 44.47
C ALA A 569 -57.12 15.53 43.05
N ASP A 570 -56.34 16.60 42.91
CA ASP A 570 -55.57 16.87 41.71
C ASP A 570 -54.20 16.21 41.87
N SER A 571 -53.75 15.54 40.82
CA SER A 571 -52.75 14.48 40.87
C SER A 571 -51.30 14.99 40.85
N ASP A 572 -50.49 14.49 41.78
CA ASP A 572 -49.01 14.52 41.84
C ASP A 572 -48.32 13.78 40.66
N ALA A 573 -48.86 13.86 39.43
CA ALA A 573 -48.68 12.77 38.47
C ALA A 573 -47.35 12.71 37.69
N ASP A 574 -46.53 13.76 37.59
CA ASP A 574 -45.32 13.70 36.74
C ASP A 574 -44.14 14.51 37.31
N THR A 575 -43.61 14.14 38.48
CA THR A 575 -42.32 14.68 38.96
C THR A 575 -41.14 13.80 38.55
N LEU A 576 -41.30 12.48 38.43
CA LEU A 576 -40.20 11.57 38.10
C LEU A 576 -40.42 10.89 36.76
N VAL A 577 -39.44 11.00 35.86
CA VAL A 577 -39.50 10.49 34.49
C VAL A 577 -38.27 9.66 34.17
N PHE A 578 -38.45 8.55 33.45
CA PHE A 578 -37.38 7.64 33.05
C PHE A 578 -37.20 7.66 31.53
N PHE A 579 -35.96 7.79 31.09
CA PHE A 579 -35.56 7.84 29.68
C PHE A 579 -34.58 6.72 29.35
N ARG A 580 -34.75 6.07 28.19
CA ARG A 580 -33.87 5.00 27.69
C ARG A 580 -33.47 5.21 26.23
N LYS A 581 -32.20 4.95 25.93
CA LYS A 581 -31.65 5.00 24.57
C LYS A 581 -30.67 3.84 24.34
N GLY A 582 -31.00 2.99 23.37
CA GLY A 582 -30.09 1.97 22.86
C GLY A 582 -29.14 2.50 21.78
N PHE A 583 -27.91 2.02 21.77
CA PHE A 583 -26.94 2.24 20.68
C PHE A 583 -26.07 1.00 20.46
N GLU A 584 -25.51 0.87 19.26
CA GLU A 584 -24.63 -0.26 18.90
C GLU A 584 -23.16 0.18 18.80
N LEU A 585 -22.29 -0.58 19.45
CA LEU A 585 -20.84 -0.42 19.41
C LEU A 585 -20.22 -1.46 18.47
N ASN A 586 -19.99 -1.03 17.22
CA ASN A 586 -19.43 -1.85 16.14
C ASN A 586 -17.94 -1.50 15.89
N GLY A 587 -17.12 -1.58 16.94
CA GLY A 587 -15.70 -1.27 16.87
C GLY A 587 -15.04 -1.30 18.25
N THR A 588 -13.75 -0.99 18.32
CA THR A 588 -13.04 -0.81 19.60
C THR A 588 -13.16 0.66 20.01
N PRO A 589 -13.80 0.99 21.15
CA PRO A 589 -13.89 2.37 21.61
C PRO A 589 -12.50 2.87 22.05
N LEU A 590 -12.20 4.12 21.71
CA LEU A 590 -10.89 4.74 21.97
C LEU A 590 -10.99 5.98 22.86
N ASP A 591 -12.06 6.76 22.68
CA ASP A 591 -12.31 8.00 23.40
C ASP A 591 -13.81 8.33 23.35
N GLY A 592 -14.27 9.29 24.15
CA GLY A 592 -15.66 9.72 24.19
C GLY A 592 -15.96 10.68 25.31
N ASN A 593 -17.07 11.40 25.19
CA ASN A 593 -17.59 12.26 26.25
C ASN A 593 -19.11 12.25 26.24
N PHE A 594 -19.72 12.22 27.42
CA PHE A 594 -21.15 12.45 27.60
C PHE A 594 -21.39 13.79 28.27
N TYR A 595 -22.37 14.52 27.76
CA TYR A 595 -22.79 15.82 28.23
C TYR A 595 -24.30 15.79 28.47
N VAL A 596 -24.73 16.20 29.66
CA VAL A 596 -26.11 16.07 30.10
C VAL A 596 -26.52 17.25 30.96
N THR A 597 -27.79 17.62 30.85
CA THR A 597 -28.47 18.57 31.73
C THR A 597 -29.96 18.24 31.74
N ALA A 598 -30.61 18.40 32.87
CA ALA A 598 -32.03 18.14 33.03
C ALA A 598 -32.65 19.15 34.01
N ASP A 599 -33.97 19.20 34.01
CA ASP A 599 -34.73 20.10 34.86
C ASP A 599 -35.61 19.25 35.79
N ASN A 600 -35.35 19.15 37.10
CA ASN A 600 -34.30 19.84 37.86
C ASN A 600 -33.09 18.97 38.18
N ASP A 601 -33.29 17.67 38.40
CA ASP A 601 -32.27 16.72 38.87
C ASP A 601 -32.23 15.51 37.93
N PHE A 602 -31.08 14.85 37.77
CA PHE A 602 -30.98 13.62 36.98
C PHE A 602 -29.95 12.64 37.50
N ARG A 603 -30.21 11.35 37.25
CA ARG A 603 -29.22 10.28 37.41
C ARG A 603 -29.04 9.53 36.11
N ILE A 604 -27.78 9.31 35.72
CA ILE A 604 -27.42 8.60 34.49
C ILE A 604 -26.81 7.23 34.80
N TYR A 605 -27.25 6.25 34.01
CA TYR A 605 -26.84 4.86 34.06
C TYR A 605 -26.38 4.40 32.67
N LEU A 606 -25.37 3.55 32.61
CA LEU A 606 -24.95 2.85 31.40
C LEU A 606 -24.96 1.35 31.66
N ASN A 607 -25.72 0.61 30.84
CA ASN A 607 -25.85 -0.84 30.94
C ASN A 607 -26.29 -1.35 32.33
N GLY A 608 -26.96 -0.51 33.12
CA GLY A 608 -27.39 -0.79 34.50
C GLY A 608 -26.44 -0.26 35.58
N GLU A 609 -25.22 0.15 35.23
CA GLU A 609 -24.26 0.72 36.18
C GLU A 609 -24.49 2.23 36.32
N TYR A 610 -24.52 2.72 37.57
CA TYR A 610 -24.65 4.15 37.87
C TYR A 610 -23.37 4.90 37.52
N LEU A 611 -23.50 6.05 36.86
CA LEU A 611 -22.36 6.86 36.42
C LEU A 611 -22.25 8.21 37.14
N LEU A 612 -23.33 9.00 37.16
CA LEU A 612 -23.35 10.37 37.66
C LEU A 612 -24.77 10.77 38.14
N ASP A 613 -24.81 11.72 39.07
CA ASP A 613 -25.99 12.39 39.62
C ASP A 613 -25.77 13.91 39.56
N ASP A 614 -26.83 14.70 39.41
CA ASP A 614 -26.76 16.15 39.33
C ASP A 614 -26.56 16.76 40.73
N GLU A 615 -25.34 17.15 41.05
CA GLU A 615 -25.03 17.77 42.35
C GLU A 615 -25.68 19.15 42.52
N TYR A 616 -26.05 19.83 41.43
CA TYR A 616 -26.38 21.25 41.43
C TYR A 616 -27.85 21.58 41.18
N ASP A 617 -28.66 20.60 40.72
CA ASP A 617 -30.07 20.77 40.38
C ASP A 617 -30.29 21.96 39.42
N ASP A 618 -29.38 22.18 38.45
CA ASP A 618 -29.34 23.40 37.63
C ASP A 618 -29.34 23.11 36.13
N TYR A 619 -30.51 23.31 35.50
CA TYR A 619 -30.70 23.16 34.06
C TYR A 619 -29.84 24.10 33.18
N ALA A 620 -29.26 25.16 33.73
CA ALA A 620 -28.33 26.02 32.98
C ALA A 620 -26.91 25.44 32.94
N ARG A 621 -26.59 24.51 33.84
CA ARG A 621 -25.28 23.88 33.96
C ARG A 621 -25.23 22.60 33.12
N LEU A 622 -24.07 22.39 32.50
CA LEU A 622 -23.79 21.20 31.72
C LEU A 622 -22.82 20.30 32.49
N ASP A 623 -23.27 19.10 32.83
CA ASP A 623 -22.41 18.10 33.44
C ASP A 623 -21.76 17.22 32.38
N THR A 624 -20.53 16.80 32.67
CA THR A 624 -19.66 16.08 31.72
C THR A 624 -19.14 14.80 32.36
N LEU A 625 -19.20 13.70 31.61
CA LEU A 625 -18.52 12.46 31.93
C LEU A 625 -17.44 12.17 30.87
N ASP A 626 -16.20 12.05 31.34
CA ASP A 626 -15.05 11.71 30.52
C ASP A 626 -15.06 10.21 30.17
N TYR A 627 -14.42 9.85 29.05
CA TYR A 627 -14.35 8.47 28.55
C TYR A 627 -13.95 7.43 29.62
N TYR A 628 -12.91 7.73 30.41
CA TYR A 628 -12.38 6.84 31.45
C TYR A 628 -13.38 6.53 32.58
N THR A 629 -14.47 7.29 32.67
CA THR A 629 -15.54 7.04 33.65
C THR A 629 -16.46 5.91 33.20
N PHE A 630 -16.60 5.68 31.89
CA PHE A 630 -17.56 4.72 31.35
C PHE A 630 -16.96 3.66 30.40
N ASP A 631 -15.67 3.74 30.08
CA ASP A 631 -14.98 2.80 29.18
C ASP A 631 -15.07 1.34 29.65
N ILE A 632 -14.90 1.08 30.96
CA ILE A 632 -14.96 -0.26 31.56
C ILE A 632 -16.39 -0.87 31.55
N ILE A 633 -17.42 -0.04 31.33
CA ILE A 633 -18.84 -0.42 31.37
C ILE A 633 -19.36 -0.70 29.94
N LEU A 634 -18.73 -0.12 28.92
CA LEU A 634 -19.08 -0.33 27.52
C LEU A 634 -18.90 -1.80 27.12
N LYS A 635 -19.87 -2.32 26.35
CA LYS A 635 -19.85 -3.68 25.81
C LYS A 635 -19.82 -3.65 24.29
N GLN A 636 -19.17 -4.64 23.66
CA GLN A 636 -19.28 -4.81 22.22
C GLN A 636 -20.75 -5.12 21.84
N GLY A 637 -21.26 -4.49 20.78
CA GLY A 637 -22.65 -4.66 20.35
C GLY A 637 -23.62 -3.72 21.09
N LYS A 638 -24.75 -4.24 21.57
CA LYS A 638 -25.83 -3.43 22.16
C LYS A 638 -25.41 -2.83 23.51
N ASN A 639 -25.56 -1.52 23.64
CA ASN A 639 -25.44 -0.77 24.89
C ASN A 639 -26.72 0.05 25.11
N VAL A 640 -27.00 0.40 26.36
CA VAL A 640 -28.16 1.22 26.74
C VAL A 640 -27.78 2.29 27.75
N ILE A 641 -28.20 3.51 27.47
CA ILE A 641 -28.18 4.63 28.42
C ILE A 641 -29.56 4.73 29.06
N GLY A 642 -29.61 4.78 30.39
CA GLY A 642 -30.79 5.09 31.17
C GLY A 642 -30.58 6.42 31.90
N ILE A 643 -31.56 7.32 31.86
CA ILE A 643 -31.53 8.57 32.64
C ILE A 643 -32.87 8.73 33.33
N ASP A 644 -32.88 8.88 34.65
CA ASP A 644 -34.06 9.36 35.35
C ASP A 644 -33.93 10.85 35.66
N VAL A 645 -35.05 11.57 35.60
CA VAL A 645 -35.13 13.01 35.80
C VAL A 645 -36.23 13.31 36.79
N GLU A 646 -35.92 14.09 37.82
CA GLU A 646 -36.87 14.60 38.80
C GLU A 646 -37.12 16.10 38.59
N ASP A 647 -38.32 16.44 38.14
CA ASP A 647 -38.83 17.80 38.02
C ASP A 647 -39.45 18.24 39.36
N LYS A 648 -38.64 18.96 40.15
CA LYS A 648 -38.96 19.41 41.51
C LYS A 648 -39.82 20.69 41.51
N ASP A 649 -39.73 21.51 40.46
CA ASP A 649 -40.42 22.79 40.35
C ASP A 649 -41.57 22.80 39.33
N HIS A 650 -41.80 21.67 38.67
CA HIS A 650 -42.83 21.46 37.64
C HIS A 650 -42.67 22.34 36.40
N SER A 651 -41.47 22.89 36.14
CA SER A 651 -41.23 23.76 35.00
C SER A 651 -40.99 22.99 33.70
N ARG A 652 -40.73 21.68 33.78
CA ARG A 652 -40.73 20.73 32.65
C ARG A 652 -39.85 21.16 31.47
N GLN A 653 -38.70 21.80 31.71
CA GLN A 653 -37.77 22.16 30.62
C GLN A 653 -37.01 20.94 30.05
N GLY A 654 -37.12 19.81 30.75
CA GLY A 654 -36.85 18.45 30.29
C GLY A 654 -35.38 18.08 30.15
N LEU A 655 -35.12 16.90 29.58
CA LEU A 655 -33.78 16.35 29.46
C LEU A 655 -33.09 16.80 28.18
N LYS A 656 -31.82 17.18 28.26
CA LYS A 656 -30.91 17.28 27.12
C LYS A 656 -29.66 16.45 27.32
N PHE A 657 -29.34 15.68 26.30
CA PHE A 657 -28.18 14.81 26.24
C PHE A 657 -27.47 14.94 24.90
N TYR A 658 -26.14 15.02 24.95
CA TYR A 658 -25.25 14.86 23.81
C TYR A 658 -24.05 14.03 24.24
N GLY A 659 -23.81 12.93 23.54
CA GLY A 659 -22.68 12.05 23.78
C GLY A 659 -22.02 11.65 22.48
N TYR A 660 -20.71 11.42 22.53
CA TYR A 660 -20.01 10.78 21.43
C TYR A 660 -19.02 9.73 21.92
N ILE A 661 -18.81 8.72 21.08
CA ILE A 661 -17.79 7.70 21.27
C ILE A 661 -17.01 7.59 19.97
N GLU A 662 -15.70 7.79 20.04
CA GLU A 662 -14.79 7.51 18.94
C GLU A 662 -14.46 6.02 18.92
N VAL A 663 -14.72 5.37 17.78
CA VAL A 663 -14.52 3.94 17.61
C VAL A 663 -13.60 3.64 16.45
N LEU A 664 -12.73 2.67 16.68
CA LEU A 664 -11.96 2.02 15.64
C LEU A 664 -12.83 0.92 14.99
N PRO A 665 -13.13 0.98 13.68
CA PRO A 665 -13.97 -0.04 13.04
C PRO A 665 -13.37 -1.44 13.17
N ALA A 666 -14.22 -2.44 13.45
CA ALA A 666 -13.77 -3.83 13.61
C ALA A 666 -13.09 -4.42 12.35
N ASP A 667 -13.46 -3.90 11.16
CA ASP A 667 -12.85 -4.22 9.87
C ASP A 667 -12.58 -2.93 9.07
N ILE A 668 -11.46 -2.27 9.38
CA ILE A 668 -10.99 -1.10 8.62
C ILE A 668 -10.75 -1.47 7.15
N THR A 669 -10.47 -2.73 6.83
CA THR A 669 -10.30 -3.16 5.44
C THR A 669 -11.61 -3.14 4.67
N ALA A 670 -12.74 -3.55 5.26
CA ALA A 670 -14.06 -3.42 4.64
C ALA A 670 -14.48 -1.95 4.47
N SER A 671 -14.30 -1.11 5.49
CA SER A 671 -14.64 0.32 5.42
C SER A 671 -13.75 1.08 4.43
N ALA A 672 -12.44 0.81 4.42
CA ALA A 672 -11.51 1.39 3.45
C ALA A 672 -11.78 0.88 2.02
N GLU A 673 -12.15 -0.39 1.84
CA GLU A 673 -12.55 -0.94 0.54
C GLU A 673 -13.88 -0.35 0.04
N GLU A 674 -14.83 -0.08 0.92
CA GLU A 674 -16.09 0.57 0.59
C GLU A 674 -15.87 2.04 0.18
N LYS A 675 -15.11 2.80 0.97
CA LYS A 675 -14.69 4.17 0.62
C LYS A 675 -13.83 4.19 -0.66
N ALA A 676 -12.97 3.20 -0.89
CA ALA A 676 -12.16 3.08 -2.10
C ALA A 676 -12.98 2.65 -3.34
N LYS A 677 -14.04 1.85 -3.18
CA LYS A 677 -15.01 1.58 -4.26
C LYS A 677 -15.76 2.83 -4.68
N VAL A 678 -16.08 3.71 -3.74
CA VAL A 678 -16.67 5.04 -4.02
C VAL A 678 -15.68 5.95 -4.76
N LYS A 679 -14.38 5.94 -4.40
CA LYS A 679 -13.33 6.69 -5.13
C LYS A 679 -12.91 6.07 -6.48
N LYS A 680 -13.04 4.75 -6.67
CA LYS A 680 -12.62 4.03 -7.91
C LYS A 680 -13.46 4.35 -9.16
N ILE A 681 -14.51 5.15 -9.06
CA ILE A 681 -15.29 5.58 -10.23
C ILE A 681 -14.59 6.70 -11.02
N GLU A 682 -13.57 7.36 -10.45
CA GLU A 682 -12.68 8.27 -11.18
C GLU A 682 -11.32 7.61 -11.46
N ILE A 683 -11.21 6.85 -12.55
CA ILE A 683 -9.89 6.46 -13.06
C ILE A 683 -9.60 7.26 -14.33
N ASP A 684 -8.52 8.04 -14.29
CA ASP A 684 -7.99 8.81 -15.41
C ASP A 684 -7.72 7.89 -16.63
N PRO A 685 -8.40 8.12 -17.77
CA PRO A 685 -8.24 7.34 -19.01
C PRO A 685 -6.80 7.29 -19.53
N ILE A 686 -5.97 8.29 -19.23
CA ILE A 686 -4.58 8.41 -19.71
C ILE A 686 -3.69 7.37 -19.05
N ILE A 687 -3.87 7.14 -17.74
CA ILE A 687 -3.09 6.15 -16.97
C ILE A 687 -3.43 4.73 -17.45
N LEU A 688 -4.71 4.45 -17.70
CA LEU A 688 -5.18 3.15 -18.18
C LEU A 688 -4.66 2.83 -19.59
N LYS A 689 -4.55 3.84 -20.45
CA LYS A 689 -3.94 3.72 -21.79
C LYS A 689 -2.44 3.42 -21.70
N LYS A 690 -1.71 4.05 -20.78
CA LYS A 690 -0.27 3.84 -20.57
C LYS A 690 0.03 2.43 -20.05
N VAL A 691 -0.75 1.93 -19.09
CA VAL A 691 -0.65 0.55 -18.56
C VAL A 691 -0.96 -0.49 -19.65
N ASN A 692 -1.98 -0.26 -20.48
CA ASN A 692 -2.31 -1.16 -21.58
C ASN A 692 -1.25 -1.19 -22.70
N ILE A 693 -0.58 -0.07 -22.97
CA ILE A 693 0.55 -0.02 -23.91
C ILE A 693 1.76 -0.78 -23.34
N LEU A 694 2.08 -0.61 -22.05
CA LEU A 694 3.15 -1.34 -21.37
C LEU A 694 2.89 -2.85 -21.36
N ASN A 695 1.65 -3.29 -21.13
CA ASN A 695 1.30 -4.72 -21.15
C ASN A 695 1.34 -5.33 -22.57
N LYS A 696 1.02 -4.57 -23.61
CA LYS A 696 1.09 -5.04 -25.01
C LYS A 696 2.52 -5.15 -25.54
N ASN A 697 3.46 -4.38 -24.99
CA ASN A 697 4.85 -4.32 -25.46
C ASN A 697 5.83 -5.20 -24.67
N ARG A 698 5.32 -6.10 -23.81
CA ARG A 698 6.15 -7.04 -23.05
C ARG A 698 7.01 -7.88 -23.98
N ILE A 699 8.31 -7.93 -23.69
CA ILE A 699 9.20 -8.91 -24.30
C ILE A 699 8.95 -10.21 -23.52
N SER A 700 8.24 -11.17 -24.13
CA SER A 700 8.07 -12.48 -23.52
C SER A 700 9.44 -13.14 -23.42
N VAL A 701 9.98 -13.25 -22.21
CA VAL A 701 11.11 -14.14 -21.92
C VAL A 701 10.62 -15.55 -22.27
N LYS A 702 11.29 -16.20 -23.23
CA LYS A 702 11.00 -17.57 -23.65
C LYS A 702 11.74 -18.57 -22.79
#